data_AF-A0A928HFL5-F1
#
_entry.id   AF-A0A928HFL5-F1
#
_cell.length_a   1.000
_cell.length_b   1.000
_cell.length_c   1.000
_cell.angle_alpha   90.00
_cell.angle_beta   90.00
_cell.angle_gamma   90.00
#
_symmetry.space_group_name_H-M   'P 1'
#
loop_
_entity.id
_entity.type
_entity.pdbx_description
1 polymer ?
#
loop_
_entity_poly.entity_id
_entity_poly.type
_entity_poly.pdbx_seq_one_letter_code
_entity_poly.pdbx_strand_id
1 'polypeptide(L)'
;MALKNPRSLFWAFHFLTLIGLGVFFSESVCAQKAEFTLEIVDDETHRPIPCRVSIRNEKGIPRKADGVPFWYDHFVIPGKIWLEWPLGTYPMTIERGFEYLPRTGHFVLNRYGKDAKTETLKRFTDLSKKGWWSGDLMVMRDLADIQLLMMADDLHFVPLAGSAEKRIFAKEKKAESQRRTEERERSGRKDPDGLSTSGRSDREMKRGEPSAKTDEVWFDSDRLFTTQNYILRHPACEVGILDLPVPLPFERLKLESRRSAVPMLYAIHQKYPDVWIDVQNAESWDLPLMISLGIADSFQLLGPHILRDQLLPENILWKRLPAVKPIGGIQAERYVEKEETRRRAGDVPDDESSASVISEDDAVEAELRADLFLRPSQCGFIPDAAPMNYRGERGRQQWTEEVYFHLLNTGHRIPPSAGSGSGMSPNALGANRMYVFVDPDEYAANADRTGFQYEGANAGFDRKMWWDALKAGRCVVTNGPLLQPWVEGYVPGEVFSFPGGEGELDRLNPSMTLTLQQKAQYIEVIMNGRTILSVPFRNYAETGRLPLLELKESGWFLIRVRVDDPKTYGCVMSAPYYVEVAGRQKVMRKSALFFLNWQKKRMELLEKRGAFADKEGQKLRKLHEFALAYWEQILKKSED
;
A
#
# COMPACT_ATOMS: atom_id res chain seq x y z
N MET A 1 -87.49 31.89 48.30
CA MET A 1 -88.09 30.58 47.93
C MET A 1 -86.94 29.66 47.54
N ALA A 2 -86.87 28.48 48.16
CA ALA A 2 -85.70 27.58 48.14
C ALA A 2 -85.47 26.92 46.77
N LEU A 3 -84.19 26.72 46.38
CA LEU A 3 -83.55 25.39 46.26
C LEU A 3 -82.13 25.48 45.68
N LYS A 4 -81.13 25.14 46.54
CA LYS A 4 -79.92 24.31 46.37
C LYS A 4 -79.43 24.02 44.93
N ASN A 5 -78.15 23.98 44.56
CA ASN A 5 -76.82 24.36 45.09
C ASN A 5 -75.83 24.12 43.90
N PRO A 6 -74.60 24.68 43.89
CA PRO A 6 -73.78 24.97 42.71
C PRO A 6 -72.54 24.06 42.57
N ARG A 7 -71.83 24.17 41.42
CA ARG A 7 -70.37 24.07 41.21
C ARG A 7 -70.11 23.94 39.70
N SER A 8 -69.81 25.03 39.00
CA SER A 8 -68.49 25.66 38.83
C SER A 8 -67.72 25.10 37.61
N LEU A 9 -67.41 26.01 36.67
CA LEU A 9 -66.10 26.24 36.03
C LEU A 9 -65.36 25.04 35.41
N PHE A 10 -64.72 25.06 34.24
CA PHE A 10 -64.36 26.07 33.25
C PHE A 10 -63.60 25.27 32.14
N TRP A 11 -63.85 25.59 30.86
CA TRP A 11 -62.95 25.44 29.69
C TRP A 11 -62.74 24.02 29.10
N ALA A 12 -63.22 23.71 27.89
CA ALA A 12 -62.91 24.26 26.55
C ALA A 12 -61.53 23.84 26.00
N PHE A 13 -61.54 22.76 25.20
CA PHE A 13 -60.92 22.59 23.87
C PHE A 13 -60.56 21.11 23.61
N HIS A 14 -61.41 20.41 22.86
CA HIS A 14 -61.12 19.19 22.10
C HIS A 14 -62.01 19.27 20.83
N PHE A 15 -61.43 19.52 19.66
CA PHE A 15 -60.94 18.53 18.69
C PHE A 15 -62.02 18.14 17.67
N LEU A 16 -61.60 17.98 16.40
CA LEU A 16 -62.33 17.59 15.16
C LEU A 16 -62.95 18.74 14.35
N THR A 17 -62.75 18.94 13.04
CA THR A 17 -61.86 18.40 11.98
C THR A 17 -62.23 19.12 10.68
N LEU A 18 -61.29 19.21 9.72
CA LEU A 18 -61.51 19.22 8.25
C LEU A 18 -62.31 20.39 7.62
N ILE A 19 -61.58 21.33 7.01
CA ILE A 19 -61.52 21.59 5.56
C ILE A 19 -60.69 22.87 5.39
N GLY A 20 -59.43 22.68 5.04
CA GLY A 20 -58.49 23.74 4.73
C GLY A 20 -57.39 23.11 3.91
N LEU A 21 -57.69 22.86 2.63
CA LEU A 21 -56.74 22.48 1.59
C LEU A 21 -55.75 23.65 1.38
N GLY A 22 -54.89 23.86 2.37
CA GLY A 22 -53.65 24.58 2.21
C GLY A 22 -52.70 23.64 1.51
N VAL A 23 -52.62 23.78 0.18
CA VAL A 23 -51.55 23.21 -0.62
C VAL A 23 -50.25 23.79 -0.06
N PHE A 24 -49.61 23.09 0.86
CA PHE A 24 -48.18 23.21 1.07
C PHE A 24 -47.54 22.65 -0.20
N PHE A 25 -47.35 23.52 -1.19
CA PHE A 25 -46.27 23.32 -2.13
C PHE A 25 -44.99 23.28 -1.28
N SER A 26 -44.58 22.06 -0.92
CA SER A 26 -43.18 21.74 -0.85
C SER A 26 -42.62 22.00 -2.25
N GLU A 27 -42.35 23.27 -2.56
CA GLU A 27 -41.33 23.57 -3.54
C GLU A 27 -40.06 22.94 -2.95
N SER A 28 -39.75 21.74 -3.43
CA SER A 28 -38.36 21.35 -3.51
C SER A 28 -37.68 22.48 -4.28
N VAL A 29 -37.05 23.41 -3.55
CA VAL A 29 -36.11 24.35 -4.13
C VAL A 29 -35.02 23.48 -4.71
N CYS A 30 -35.19 23.09 -5.97
CA CYS A 30 -34.16 22.44 -6.74
C CYS A 30 -33.05 23.48 -6.79
N ALA A 31 -31.96 23.24 -6.06
CA ALA A 31 -30.86 24.17 -6.00
C ALA A 31 -30.42 24.45 -7.44
N GLN A 32 -30.60 25.69 -7.89
CA GLN A 32 -30.31 26.06 -9.27
C GLN A 32 -28.86 25.68 -9.59
N LYS A 33 -28.65 24.98 -10.69
CA LYS A 33 -27.35 24.54 -11.15
C LYS A 33 -26.84 25.42 -12.29
N ALA A 34 -25.52 25.44 -12.47
CA ALA A 34 -24.85 26.02 -13.63
C ALA A 34 -23.90 24.99 -14.23
N GLU A 35 -23.74 25.06 -15.55
CA GLU A 35 -22.76 24.31 -16.30
C GLU A 35 -21.40 25.01 -16.24
N PHE A 36 -20.32 24.23 -16.15
CA PHE A 36 -18.98 24.78 -15.99
C PHE A 36 -17.92 23.82 -16.52
N THR A 37 -17.01 24.35 -17.33
CA THR A 37 -15.86 23.62 -17.86
C THR A 37 -14.62 23.98 -17.07
N LEU A 38 -13.97 23.01 -16.44
CA LEU A 38 -12.64 23.16 -15.84
C LEU A 38 -11.60 22.55 -16.77
N GLU A 39 -10.59 23.34 -17.13
CA GLU A 39 -9.45 22.90 -17.95
C GLU A 39 -8.13 23.18 -17.22
N ILE A 40 -7.27 22.19 -17.16
CA ILE A 40 -5.97 22.24 -16.49
C ILE A 40 -4.90 22.00 -17.54
N VAL A 41 -4.04 22.99 -17.73
CA VAL A 41 -2.97 22.96 -18.72
C VAL A 41 -1.59 22.99 -18.06
N ASP A 42 -0.63 22.41 -18.74
CA ASP A 42 0.78 22.52 -18.37
C ASP A 42 1.30 23.93 -18.74
N ASP A 43 2.10 24.54 -17.85
CA ASP A 43 2.62 25.90 -18.00
C ASP A 43 3.53 26.07 -19.22
N GLU A 44 4.29 25.03 -19.56
CA GLU A 44 5.30 25.06 -20.62
C GLU A 44 4.69 24.65 -21.96
N THR A 45 3.96 23.53 -21.99
CA THR A 45 3.42 23.00 -23.26
C THR A 45 2.06 23.59 -23.65
N HIS A 46 1.37 24.24 -22.70
CA HIS A 46 -0.01 24.73 -22.83
C HIS A 46 -1.04 23.66 -23.23
N ARG A 47 -0.69 22.38 -23.11
CA ARG A 47 -1.59 21.27 -23.41
C ARG A 47 -2.37 20.86 -22.16
N PRO A 48 -3.62 20.38 -22.30
CA PRO A 48 -4.35 19.77 -21.19
C PRO A 48 -3.57 18.59 -20.60
N ILE A 49 -3.51 18.52 -19.28
CA ILE A 49 -2.77 17.47 -18.56
C ILE A 49 -3.62 16.79 -17.50
N PRO A 50 -3.55 15.44 -17.37
CA PRO A 50 -4.21 14.75 -16.29
C PRO A 50 -3.73 15.22 -14.92
N CYS A 51 -4.65 15.35 -13.97
CA CYS A 51 -4.33 15.80 -12.61
C CYS A 51 -5.40 15.37 -11.61
N ARG A 52 -5.01 15.34 -10.33
CA ARG A 52 -5.93 15.21 -9.20
C ARG A 52 -6.54 16.56 -8.88
N VAL A 53 -7.85 16.56 -8.63
CA VAL A 53 -8.61 17.75 -8.24
C VAL A 53 -9.44 17.46 -6.99
N SER A 54 -9.24 18.28 -5.96
CA SER A 54 -10.08 18.31 -4.76
C SER A 54 -10.94 19.56 -4.80
N ILE A 55 -12.25 19.40 -4.90
CA ILE A 55 -13.21 20.53 -4.86
C ILE A 55 -14.16 20.32 -3.69
N ARG A 56 -14.43 21.38 -2.93
CA ARG A 56 -15.37 21.37 -1.80
C ARG A 56 -16.46 22.41 -2.03
N ASN A 57 -17.62 22.22 -1.42
CA ASN A 57 -18.64 23.28 -1.34
C ASN A 57 -18.37 24.21 -0.14
N GLU A 58 -19.19 25.25 0.01
CA GLU A 58 -19.11 26.21 1.13
C GLU A 58 -19.26 25.56 2.53
N LYS A 59 -19.86 24.37 2.61
CA LYS A 59 -19.97 23.56 3.84
C LYS A 59 -18.74 22.66 4.07
N GLY A 60 -17.70 22.77 3.25
CA GLY A 60 -16.48 21.95 3.32
C GLY A 60 -16.64 20.51 2.84
N ILE A 61 -17.80 20.16 2.27
CA ILE A 61 -18.10 18.79 1.79
C ILE A 61 -17.45 18.60 0.41
N PRO A 62 -16.64 17.53 0.22
CA PRO A 62 -16.07 17.20 -1.09
C PRO A 62 -17.14 17.01 -2.16
N ARG A 63 -16.88 17.51 -3.36
CA ARG A 63 -17.71 17.32 -4.55
C ARG A 63 -17.16 16.17 -5.40
N LYS A 64 -18.08 15.32 -5.85
CA LYS A 64 -17.81 14.26 -6.81
C LYS A 64 -18.21 14.74 -8.20
N ALA A 65 -17.32 14.58 -9.16
CA ALA A 65 -17.61 14.74 -10.57
C ALA A 65 -18.00 13.39 -11.17
N ASP A 66 -18.97 13.39 -12.08
CA ASP A 66 -19.45 12.19 -12.75
C ASP A 66 -18.50 11.78 -13.88
N GLY A 67 -18.45 10.47 -14.17
CA GLY A 67 -17.65 9.93 -15.28
C GLY A 67 -16.14 9.87 -15.04
N VAL A 68 -15.67 10.24 -13.85
CA VAL A 68 -14.24 10.21 -13.50
C VAL A 68 -13.95 9.48 -12.18
N PRO A 69 -12.74 8.93 -11.99
CA PRO A 69 -12.37 8.24 -10.76
C PRO A 69 -12.46 9.19 -9.56
N PHE A 70 -13.18 8.80 -8.52
CA PHE A 70 -13.30 9.54 -7.26
C PHE A 70 -12.79 8.68 -6.11
N TRP A 71 -11.98 9.26 -5.22
CA TRP A 71 -11.45 8.59 -4.04
C TRP A 71 -11.48 9.53 -2.84
N TYR A 72 -12.31 9.19 -1.85
CA TYR A 72 -12.51 9.92 -0.59
C TYR A 72 -12.93 11.39 -0.71
N ASP A 73 -12.02 12.26 -1.12
CA ASP A 73 -12.21 13.72 -1.14
C ASP A 73 -11.72 14.39 -2.44
N HIS A 74 -11.28 13.59 -3.41
CA HIS A 74 -10.76 14.07 -4.69
C HIS A 74 -11.23 13.20 -5.84
N PHE A 75 -11.16 13.75 -7.04
CA PHE A 75 -11.30 13.01 -8.29
C PHE A 75 -10.13 13.30 -9.22
N VAL A 76 -9.99 12.51 -10.28
CA VAL A 76 -8.95 12.68 -11.28
C VAL A 76 -9.56 13.01 -12.62
N ILE A 77 -9.04 14.02 -13.32
CA ILE A 77 -9.52 14.41 -14.65
C ILE A 77 -8.42 14.19 -15.70
N PRO A 78 -8.77 13.99 -16.98
CA PRO A 78 -7.81 13.86 -18.08
C PRO A 78 -7.17 15.19 -18.51
N GLY A 79 -7.49 16.29 -17.83
CA GLY A 79 -7.05 17.65 -18.14
C GLY A 79 -8.20 18.60 -18.46
N LYS A 80 -9.37 18.08 -18.84
CA LYS A 80 -10.58 18.88 -19.02
C LYS A 80 -11.81 18.12 -18.52
N ILE A 81 -12.74 18.81 -17.90
CA ILE A 81 -14.01 18.24 -17.43
C ILE A 81 -15.14 19.27 -17.52
N TRP A 82 -16.34 18.78 -17.82
CA TRP A 82 -17.58 19.55 -17.73
C TRP A 82 -18.33 19.14 -16.46
N LEU A 83 -18.86 20.11 -15.72
CA LEU A 83 -19.47 19.98 -14.40
C LEU A 83 -20.82 20.70 -14.40
N GLU A 84 -21.82 20.11 -13.75
CA GLU A 84 -23.15 20.71 -13.56
C GLU A 84 -23.52 20.70 -12.07
N TRP A 85 -23.21 21.81 -11.38
CA TRP A 85 -23.33 21.90 -9.94
C TRP A 85 -24.15 23.10 -9.47
N PRO A 86 -24.69 23.08 -8.24
CA PRO A 86 -25.43 24.21 -7.68
C PRO A 86 -24.62 25.51 -7.71
N LEU A 87 -25.29 26.65 -7.82
CA LEU A 87 -24.65 27.96 -7.65
C LEU A 87 -23.94 28.04 -6.28
N GLY A 88 -22.80 28.72 -6.24
CA GLY A 88 -22.02 28.90 -5.01
C GLY A 88 -20.51 28.99 -5.24
N THR A 89 -19.77 29.13 -4.14
CA THR A 89 -18.31 29.18 -4.14
C THR A 89 -17.70 27.79 -3.94
N TYR A 90 -16.70 27.48 -4.75
CA TYR A 90 -16.04 26.18 -4.79
C TYR A 90 -14.53 26.35 -4.59
N PRO A 91 -14.02 26.24 -3.34
CA PRO A 91 -12.60 26.08 -3.08
C PRO A 91 -12.08 24.81 -3.76
N MET A 92 -10.90 24.92 -4.37
CA MET A 92 -10.26 23.83 -5.08
C MET A 92 -8.75 23.77 -4.84
N THR A 93 -8.22 22.55 -4.90
CA THR A 93 -6.79 22.24 -4.97
C THR A 93 -6.55 21.30 -6.14
N ILE A 94 -5.56 21.61 -6.98
CA ILE A 94 -5.19 20.85 -8.17
C ILE A 94 -3.73 20.41 -8.03
N GLU A 95 -3.47 19.13 -8.28
CA GLU A 95 -2.17 18.51 -8.03
C GLU A 95 -1.81 17.48 -9.10
N ARG A 96 -0.50 17.37 -9.37
CA ARG A 96 0.07 16.36 -10.28
C ARG A 96 1.40 15.85 -9.75
N GLY A 97 1.38 14.74 -9.03
CA GLY A 97 2.60 14.15 -8.43
C GLY A 97 3.38 15.11 -7.53
N PHE A 98 4.66 14.84 -7.33
CA PHE A 98 5.54 15.68 -6.50
C PHE A 98 6.37 16.68 -7.28
N GLU A 99 6.41 16.57 -8.62
CA GLU A 99 7.26 17.37 -9.51
C GLU A 99 6.58 18.65 -10.05
N TYR A 100 5.27 18.81 -9.76
CA TYR A 100 4.50 20.02 -10.04
C TYR A 100 4.18 20.79 -8.77
N LEU A 101 4.09 22.12 -8.88
CA LEU A 101 3.59 22.97 -7.81
C LEU A 101 2.07 22.80 -7.67
N PRO A 102 1.55 22.44 -6.48
CA PRO A 102 0.10 22.41 -6.24
C PRO A 102 -0.54 23.78 -6.48
N ARG A 103 -1.73 23.78 -7.08
CA ARG A 103 -2.50 25.01 -7.33
C ARG A 103 -3.75 25.03 -6.47
N THR A 104 -3.78 25.93 -5.49
CA THR A 104 -4.98 26.19 -4.66
C THR A 104 -5.68 27.46 -5.13
N GLY A 105 -7.01 27.43 -5.15
CA GLY A 105 -7.84 28.57 -5.53
C GLY A 105 -9.31 28.32 -5.25
N HIS A 106 -10.17 29.07 -5.93
CA HIS A 106 -11.61 28.84 -5.91
C HIS A 106 -12.23 29.34 -7.22
N PHE A 107 -13.45 28.91 -7.51
CA PHE A 107 -14.31 29.53 -8.52
C PHE A 107 -15.72 29.72 -7.98
N VAL A 108 -16.48 30.60 -8.62
CA VAL A 108 -17.86 30.91 -8.23
C VAL A 108 -18.76 30.54 -9.40
N LEU A 109 -19.71 29.65 -9.16
CA LEU A 109 -20.80 29.37 -10.09
C LEU A 109 -21.95 30.34 -9.80
N ASN A 110 -22.25 31.21 -10.76
CA ASN A 110 -23.37 32.14 -10.67
C ASN A 110 -24.20 32.06 -11.97
N ARG A 111 -25.42 32.60 -11.94
CA ARG A 111 -26.41 32.46 -13.03
C ARG A 111 -25.94 33.04 -14.37
N TYR A 112 -24.98 33.97 -14.37
CA TYR A 112 -24.51 34.71 -15.54
C TYR A 112 -22.98 34.65 -15.67
N GLY A 113 -22.38 33.59 -15.14
CA GLY A 113 -20.95 33.46 -14.94
C GLY A 113 -20.24 33.01 -16.21
N LYS A 114 -18.90 32.97 -16.18
CA LYS A 114 -18.15 32.29 -17.22
C LYS A 114 -18.34 30.78 -17.04
N ASP A 115 -18.81 30.11 -18.10
CA ASP A 115 -19.00 28.66 -18.14
C ASP A 115 -17.69 27.88 -18.32
N ALA A 116 -16.54 28.54 -18.20
CA ALA A 116 -15.23 27.92 -18.32
C ALA A 116 -14.17 28.59 -17.43
N LYS A 117 -13.25 27.78 -16.91
CA LYS A 117 -12.07 28.21 -16.19
C LYS A 117 -10.87 27.36 -16.58
N THR A 118 -9.78 28.03 -16.93
CA THR A 118 -8.49 27.40 -17.18
C THR A 118 -7.56 27.71 -16.01
N GLU A 119 -6.92 26.67 -15.47
CA GLU A 119 -5.83 26.80 -14.50
C GLU A 119 -4.57 26.16 -15.07
N THR A 120 -3.43 26.60 -14.57
CA THR A 120 -2.13 26.18 -15.07
C THR A 120 -1.34 25.50 -13.95
N LEU A 121 -0.74 24.35 -14.25
CA LEU A 121 0.22 23.69 -13.36
C LEU A 121 1.64 23.85 -13.91
N LYS A 122 2.56 24.23 -13.02
CA LYS A 122 3.97 24.41 -13.34
C LYS A 122 4.78 23.23 -12.83
N ARG A 123 5.42 22.49 -13.75
CA ARG A 123 6.49 21.54 -13.43
C ARG A 123 7.72 22.32 -13.00
N PHE A 124 8.38 21.91 -11.91
CA PHE A 124 9.60 22.56 -11.44
C PHE A 124 10.84 21.66 -11.55
N THR A 125 10.66 20.35 -11.73
CA THR A 125 11.71 19.38 -12.05
C THR A 125 11.14 18.27 -12.91
N ASP A 126 11.98 17.61 -13.68
CA ASP A 126 11.67 16.39 -14.43
C ASP A 126 12.72 15.35 -14.01
N LEU A 127 12.33 14.43 -13.13
CA LEU A 127 13.23 13.47 -12.52
C LEU A 127 13.55 12.31 -13.47
N SER A 128 12.62 11.89 -14.33
CA SER A 128 12.88 10.83 -15.31
C SER A 128 13.91 11.28 -16.35
N LYS A 129 13.90 12.55 -16.77
CA LYS A 129 15.00 13.13 -17.57
C LYS A 129 16.38 13.09 -16.91
N LYS A 130 16.43 12.90 -15.59
CA LYS A 130 17.65 12.78 -14.80
C LYS A 130 17.93 11.33 -14.36
N GLY A 131 17.25 10.35 -14.96
CA GLY A 131 17.41 8.93 -14.67
C GLY A 131 16.62 8.43 -13.44
N TRP A 132 15.82 9.28 -12.78
CA TRP A 132 15.06 8.92 -11.58
C TRP A 132 13.61 8.60 -11.91
N TRP A 133 13.25 7.32 -11.87
CA TRP A 133 11.96 6.81 -12.31
C TRP A 133 11.08 6.39 -11.14
N SER A 134 9.86 6.93 -11.09
CA SER A 134 8.97 6.75 -9.94
C SER A 134 8.21 5.41 -9.94
N GLY A 135 8.01 4.81 -8.78
CA GLY A 135 7.11 3.67 -8.60
C GLY A 135 6.32 3.68 -7.29
N ASP A 136 5.20 2.94 -7.25
CA ASP A 136 4.37 2.72 -6.06
C ASP A 136 4.03 1.23 -5.94
N LEU A 137 4.62 0.54 -4.96
CA LEU A 137 4.59 -0.93 -4.86
C LEU A 137 3.35 -1.51 -4.15
N MET A 138 2.40 -0.66 -3.73
CA MET A 138 1.19 -1.13 -3.05
C MET A 138 -0.04 -0.38 -3.55
N VAL A 139 -0.63 -0.85 -4.64
CA VAL A 139 -1.80 -0.24 -5.27
C VAL A 139 -2.89 -1.28 -5.50
N MET A 140 -4.12 -0.99 -5.09
CA MET A 140 -5.31 -1.83 -5.32
C MET A 140 -6.47 -1.02 -5.92
N ARG A 141 -6.21 -0.39 -7.06
CA ARG A 141 -7.20 0.42 -7.80
C ARG A 141 -7.86 -0.38 -8.92
N ASP A 142 -8.98 0.14 -9.44
CA ASP A 142 -9.68 -0.49 -10.56
C ASP A 142 -8.84 -0.40 -11.84
N LEU A 143 -8.78 -1.51 -12.59
CA LEU A 143 -8.04 -1.61 -13.86
C LEU A 143 -8.50 -0.56 -14.89
N ALA A 144 -9.78 -0.18 -14.85
CA ALA A 144 -10.33 0.84 -15.76
C ALA A 144 -9.82 2.25 -15.46
N ASP A 145 -9.38 2.51 -14.23
CA ASP A 145 -8.98 3.85 -13.77
C ASP A 145 -7.45 4.01 -13.76
N ILE A 146 -6.69 2.91 -13.66
CA ILE A 146 -5.26 2.96 -13.30
C ILE A 146 -4.41 3.82 -14.23
N GLN A 147 -4.66 3.79 -15.55
CA GLN A 147 -3.92 4.59 -16.52
C GLN A 147 -4.09 6.09 -16.23
N LEU A 148 -5.34 6.53 -16.04
CA LEU A 148 -5.63 7.93 -15.75
C LEU A 148 -5.07 8.36 -14.39
N LEU A 149 -5.13 7.47 -13.39
CA LEU A 149 -4.53 7.73 -12.08
C LEU A 149 -3.01 7.89 -12.17
N MET A 150 -2.32 6.99 -12.88
CA MET A 150 -0.86 7.04 -13.06
C MET A 150 -0.44 8.30 -13.81
N MET A 151 -1.14 8.65 -14.89
CA MET A 151 -0.89 9.90 -15.60
C MET A 151 -1.10 11.10 -14.68
N ALA A 152 -2.15 11.13 -13.86
CA ALA A 152 -2.49 12.27 -13.01
C ALA A 152 -1.55 12.47 -11.81
N ASP A 153 -0.94 11.41 -11.30
CA ASP A 153 0.05 11.47 -10.22
C ASP A 153 1.50 11.38 -10.71
N ASP A 154 1.69 11.45 -12.04
CA ASP A 154 2.97 11.39 -12.75
C ASP A 154 3.83 10.19 -12.33
N LEU A 155 3.22 9.00 -12.31
CA LEU A 155 3.88 7.74 -11.96
C LEU A 155 4.25 6.92 -13.19
N HIS A 156 5.48 6.39 -13.21
CA HIS A 156 6.03 5.57 -14.27
C HIS A 156 5.69 4.09 -14.13
N PHE A 157 5.79 3.53 -12.92
CA PHE A 157 5.56 2.10 -12.71
C PHE A 157 4.65 1.77 -11.53
N VAL A 158 3.67 0.89 -11.78
CA VAL A 158 2.78 0.35 -10.74
C VAL A 158 2.59 -1.17 -10.93
N PRO A 159 3.06 -2.00 -9.99
CA PRO A 159 2.59 -3.37 -9.88
C PRO A 159 1.18 -3.38 -9.26
N LEU A 160 0.15 -3.38 -10.11
CA LEU A 160 -1.24 -3.29 -9.69
C LEU A 160 -1.68 -4.60 -9.03
N ALA A 161 -1.92 -4.57 -7.73
CA ALA A 161 -2.41 -5.70 -6.98
C ALA A 161 -3.94 -5.87 -7.10
N GLY A 162 -4.37 -7.11 -7.30
CA GLY A 162 -5.72 -7.45 -7.69
C GLY A 162 -6.82 -7.12 -6.66
N SER A 163 -7.70 -6.18 -7.00
CA SER A 163 -9.17 -6.36 -6.92
C SER A 163 -9.76 -6.82 -8.27
N ALA A 164 -8.95 -6.76 -9.34
CA ALA A 164 -9.34 -6.94 -10.74
C ALA A 164 -9.69 -8.39 -11.13
N GLU A 165 -9.05 -9.39 -10.51
CA GLU A 165 -9.38 -10.81 -10.74
C GLU A 165 -10.85 -11.11 -10.41
N LYS A 166 -11.41 -10.52 -9.34
CA LYS A 166 -12.82 -10.73 -8.98
C LYS A 166 -13.79 -10.28 -10.06
N ARG A 167 -13.45 -9.27 -10.88
CA ARG A 167 -14.31 -8.75 -11.96
C ARG A 167 -14.12 -9.49 -13.28
N ILE A 168 -12.90 -9.89 -13.61
CA ILE A 168 -12.60 -10.65 -14.84
C ILE A 168 -13.13 -12.08 -14.69
N PHE A 169 -12.83 -12.79 -13.60
CA PHE A 169 -13.37 -14.13 -13.35
C PHE A 169 -14.89 -14.13 -13.12
N ALA A 170 -15.48 -13.08 -12.55
CA ALA A 170 -16.94 -12.98 -12.45
C ALA A 170 -17.60 -12.75 -13.82
N LYS A 171 -16.99 -11.95 -14.70
CA LYS A 171 -17.47 -11.78 -16.08
C LYS A 171 -17.33 -13.05 -16.89
N GLU A 172 -16.21 -13.75 -16.79
CA GLU A 172 -15.98 -15.02 -17.48
C GLU A 172 -16.88 -16.15 -16.95
N LYS A 173 -17.03 -16.29 -15.62
CA LYS A 173 -18.01 -17.24 -15.04
C LYS A 173 -19.43 -16.92 -15.45
N LYS A 174 -19.79 -15.63 -15.58
CA LYS A 174 -21.12 -15.21 -16.05
C LYS A 174 -21.31 -15.52 -17.53
N ALA A 175 -20.29 -15.28 -18.36
CA ALA A 175 -20.30 -15.61 -19.79
C ALA A 175 -20.33 -17.13 -20.03
N GLU A 176 -19.57 -17.92 -19.24
CA GLU A 176 -19.57 -19.38 -19.32
C GLU A 176 -20.90 -19.97 -18.80
N SER A 177 -21.46 -19.41 -17.73
CA SER A 177 -22.80 -19.76 -17.26
C SER A 177 -23.86 -19.45 -18.32
N GLN A 178 -23.76 -18.33 -19.03
CA GLN A 178 -24.69 -17.97 -20.10
C GLN A 178 -24.57 -18.93 -21.29
N ARG A 179 -23.34 -19.24 -21.74
CA ARG A 179 -23.10 -20.23 -22.79
C ARG A 179 -23.65 -21.62 -22.43
N ARG A 180 -23.47 -22.08 -21.19
CA ARG A 180 -24.02 -23.36 -20.70
C ARG A 180 -25.55 -23.36 -20.66
N THR A 181 -26.18 -22.23 -20.34
CA THR A 181 -27.64 -22.10 -20.37
C THR A 181 -28.15 -22.13 -21.81
N GLU A 182 -27.52 -21.39 -22.72
CA GLU A 182 -27.86 -21.36 -24.15
C GLU A 182 -27.64 -22.72 -24.83
N GLU A 183 -26.59 -23.48 -24.48
CA GLU A 183 -26.36 -24.84 -24.95
C GLU A 183 -27.38 -25.85 -24.39
N ARG A 184 -27.83 -25.68 -23.13
CA ARG A 184 -28.91 -26.48 -22.54
C ARG A 184 -30.25 -26.22 -23.22
N GLU A 185 -30.55 -24.96 -23.54
CA GLU A 185 -31.76 -24.57 -24.25
C GLU A 185 -31.75 -25.07 -25.70
N ARG A 186 -30.60 -25.03 -26.39
CA ARG A 186 -30.43 -25.60 -27.74
C ARG A 186 -30.49 -27.13 -27.79
N SER A 187 -30.02 -27.82 -26.76
CA SER A 187 -29.97 -29.29 -26.73
C SER A 187 -31.26 -29.97 -26.29
N GLY A 188 -32.26 -29.21 -25.81
CA GLY A 188 -33.62 -29.70 -25.55
C GLY A 188 -33.74 -30.75 -24.44
N ARG A 189 -32.67 -31.03 -23.67
CA ARG A 189 -32.70 -32.03 -22.60
C ARG A 189 -33.09 -31.41 -21.26
N LYS A 190 -34.31 -31.73 -20.81
CA LYS A 190 -34.69 -31.68 -19.40
C LYS A 190 -34.33 -33.02 -18.78
N ASP A 191 -33.38 -33.05 -17.84
CA ASP A 191 -33.15 -34.27 -17.06
C ASP A 191 -34.12 -34.32 -15.87
N PRO A 192 -34.87 -35.42 -15.71
CA PRO A 192 -35.63 -35.72 -14.50
C PRO A 192 -34.71 -36.38 -13.46
N ASP A 193 -34.92 -36.01 -12.19
CA ASP A 193 -34.51 -36.65 -10.93
C ASP A 193 -33.09 -37.22 -10.74
N GLY A 194 -32.53 -36.88 -9.59
CA GLY A 194 -31.14 -37.14 -9.23
C GLY A 194 -30.77 -38.61 -9.08
N LEU A 195 -29.57 -38.96 -9.56
CA LEU A 195 -28.77 -40.05 -9.01
C LEU A 195 -27.29 -39.81 -9.31
N SER A 196 -26.47 -40.03 -8.28
CA SER A 196 -25.00 -40.05 -8.37
C SER A 196 -24.53 -41.21 -9.25
N THR A 197 -23.56 -40.97 -10.13
CA THR A 197 -22.57 -42.00 -10.46
C THR A 197 -21.20 -41.39 -10.75
N SER A 198 -20.23 -41.96 -10.07
CA SER A 198 -18.80 -41.94 -10.36
C SER A 198 -18.51 -42.50 -11.76
N GLY A 199 -17.69 -41.79 -12.54
CA GLY A 199 -17.20 -42.27 -13.82
C GLY A 199 -16.03 -41.44 -14.32
N ARG A 200 -14.81 -41.87 -13.98
CA ARG A 200 -13.56 -41.42 -14.62
C ARG A 200 -13.69 -41.65 -16.14
N SER A 201 -13.44 -40.62 -16.94
CA SER A 201 -12.89 -40.84 -18.27
C SER A 201 -11.75 -39.88 -18.51
N ASP A 202 -10.58 -40.48 -18.68
CA ASP A 202 -9.34 -39.87 -19.08
C ASP A 202 -9.50 -39.27 -20.48
N ARG A 203 -9.49 -37.94 -20.55
CA ARG A 203 -9.02 -37.21 -21.72
C ARG A 203 -8.10 -36.10 -21.22
N GLU A 204 -6.82 -36.45 -21.15
CA GLU A 204 -5.73 -35.50 -21.13
C GLU A 204 -5.90 -34.51 -22.29
N MET A 205 -6.46 -33.33 -21.98
CA MET A 205 -6.20 -32.15 -22.80
C MET A 205 -4.72 -31.86 -22.66
N LYS A 206 -3.99 -32.06 -23.76
CA LYS A 206 -2.67 -31.49 -23.98
C LYS A 206 -2.74 -30.00 -23.63
N ARG A 207 -2.25 -29.68 -22.43
CA ARG A 207 -2.02 -28.30 -21.98
C ARG A 207 -1.01 -27.72 -22.95
N GLY A 208 -1.41 -26.72 -23.73
CA GLY A 208 -0.46 -25.69 -24.11
C GLY A 208 0.09 -25.12 -22.80
N GLU A 209 1.41 -25.14 -22.65
CA GLU A 209 2.06 -24.40 -21.56
C GLU A 209 1.52 -22.96 -21.61
N PRO A 210 1.01 -22.40 -20.50
CA PRO A 210 0.62 -21.00 -20.47
C PRO A 210 1.86 -20.18 -20.82
N SER A 211 1.80 -19.34 -21.85
CA SER A 211 2.91 -18.46 -22.18
C SER A 211 3.19 -17.57 -20.97
N ALA A 212 4.39 -17.73 -20.40
CA ALA A 212 4.83 -17.14 -19.14
C ALA A 212 5.18 -15.65 -19.26
N LYS A 213 4.29 -14.81 -19.80
CA LYS A 213 4.46 -13.35 -19.76
C LYS A 213 3.53 -12.77 -18.71
N THR A 214 4.12 -12.06 -17.75
CA THR A 214 3.40 -11.03 -17.00
C THR A 214 2.66 -10.14 -17.99
N ASP A 215 1.39 -9.84 -17.75
CA ASP A 215 0.63 -8.90 -18.58
C ASP A 215 1.13 -7.47 -18.28
N GLU A 216 2.26 -7.14 -18.89
CA GLU A 216 2.83 -5.80 -18.94
C GLU A 216 1.96 -4.93 -19.84
N VAL A 217 1.35 -3.88 -19.27
CA VAL A 217 0.43 -2.99 -20.01
C VAL A 217 1.04 -1.60 -20.10
N TRP A 218 1.61 -1.31 -21.27
CA TRP A 218 2.03 0.03 -21.67
C TRP A 218 0.83 0.85 -22.14
N PHE A 219 0.78 2.13 -21.76
CA PHE A 219 -0.27 3.05 -22.21
C PHE A 219 0.26 4.42 -22.65
N ASP A 220 1.56 4.65 -22.50
CA ASP A 220 2.32 5.72 -23.15
C ASP A 220 3.79 5.23 -23.32
N SER A 221 4.71 6.15 -23.66
CA SER A 221 6.11 5.81 -23.95
C SER A 221 6.96 5.48 -22.72
N ASP A 222 6.50 5.81 -21.51
CA ASP A 222 7.32 5.82 -20.31
C ASP A 222 6.60 5.34 -19.03
N ARG A 223 5.35 4.89 -19.16
CA ARG A 223 4.52 4.37 -18.08
C ARG A 223 3.91 3.02 -18.42
N LEU A 224 3.95 2.14 -17.42
CA LEU A 224 3.30 0.84 -17.48
C LEU A 224 2.81 0.40 -16.11
N PHE A 225 1.86 -0.54 -16.12
CA PHE A 225 1.52 -1.32 -14.94
C PHE A 225 1.54 -2.82 -15.27
N THR A 226 1.74 -3.64 -14.25
CA THR A 226 1.59 -5.11 -14.34
C THR A 226 0.37 -5.54 -13.52
N THR A 227 -0.27 -6.65 -13.87
CA THR A 227 -1.52 -7.11 -13.23
C THR A 227 -1.39 -8.37 -12.39
N GLN A 228 -0.29 -9.12 -12.56
CA GLN A 228 -0.02 -10.38 -11.85
C GLN A 228 0.70 -10.11 -10.52
N ASN A 229 0.06 -9.29 -9.69
CA ASN A 229 0.60 -8.86 -8.40
C ASN A 229 -0.42 -9.10 -7.29
N TYR A 230 0.08 -9.47 -6.11
CA TYR A 230 -0.75 -9.88 -5.00
C TYR A 230 -0.26 -9.28 -3.69
N ILE A 231 -1.18 -8.68 -2.93
CA ILE A 231 -0.90 -8.34 -1.53
C ILE A 231 -1.35 -9.50 -0.67
N LEU A 232 -0.38 -10.25 -0.13
CA LEU A 232 -0.64 -11.32 0.81
C LEU A 232 -0.73 -10.75 2.22
N ARG A 233 -1.91 -10.89 2.83
CA ARG A 233 -2.15 -10.55 4.24
C ARG A 233 -2.30 -11.82 5.04
N HIS A 234 -1.25 -12.20 5.75
CA HIS A 234 -1.24 -13.33 6.67
C HIS A 234 -0.93 -12.84 8.09
N PRO A 235 -1.53 -13.42 9.15
CA PRO A 235 -1.30 -12.96 10.52
C PRO A 235 0.17 -12.96 10.98
N ALA A 236 1.00 -13.78 10.35
CA ALA A 236 2.44 -13.85 10.59
C ALA A 236 3.31 -13.10 9.57
N CYS A 237 2.76 -12.66 8.44
CA CYS A 237 3.46 -11.86 7.44
C CYS A 237 2.53 -11.06 6.52
N GLU A 238 2.89 -9.81 6.21
CA GLU A 238 2.27 -9.05 5.12
C GLU A 238 3.32 -8.70 4.07
N VAL A 239 3.10 -9.17 2.84
CA VAL A 239 4.05 -9.00 1.73
C VAL A 239 3.33 -8.69 0.42
N GLY A 240 3.97 -7.93 -0.45
CA GLY A 240 3.65 -7.87 -1.86
C GLY A 240 4.39 -8.98 -2.60
N ILE A 241 3.67 -9.77 -3.41
CA ILE A 241 4.22 -10.73 -4.37
C ILE A 241 4.03 -10.09 -5.74
N LEU A 242 5.10 -9.57 -6.32
CA LEU A 242 5.06 -8.71 -7.50
C LEU A 242 5.75 -9.38 -8.69
N ASP A 243 5.29 -9.04 -9.89
CA ASP A 243 5.77 -9.56 -11.17
C ASP A 243 5.79 -11.10 -11.27
N LEU A 244 4.74 -11.74 -10.71
CA LEU A 244 4.59 -13.18 -10.82
C LEU A 244 4.24 -13.57 -12.28
N PRO A 245 4.98 -14.48 -12.93
CA PRO A 245 4.77 -14.77 -14.36
C PRO A 245 3.50 -15.57 -14.66
N VAL A 246 2.87 -16.12 -13.63
CA VAL A 246 1.61 -16.88 -13.73
C VAL A 246 0.70 -16.53 -12.55
N PRO A 247 -0.63 -16.55 -12.71
CA PRO A 247 -1.54 -16.30 -11.62
C PRO A 247 -1.37 -17.26 -10.44
N LEU A 248 -1.55 -16.78 -9.20
CA LEU A 248 -1.51 -17.64 -8.01
C LEU A 248 -2.75 -18.55 -7.93
N PRO A 249 -2.58 -19.87 -7.77
CA PRO A 249 -3.70 -20.78 -7.55
C PRO A 249 -4.19 -20.71 -6.08
N PHE A 250 -4.90 -19.64 -5.72
CA PHE A 250 -5.40 -19.39 -4.34
C PHE A 250 -6.18 -20.54 -3.71
N GLU A 251 -6.85 -21.38 -4.51
CA GLU A 251 -7.61 -22.52 -4.00
C GLU A 251 -6.71 -23.61 -3.36
N ARG A 252 -5.46 -23.76 -3.82
CA ARG A 252 -4.48 -24.70 -3.25
C ARG A 252 -3.80 -24.16 -1.99
N LEU A 253 -3.85 -22.84 -1.78
CA LEU A 253 -3.09 -22.15 -0.73
C LEU A 253 -3.74 -22.22 0.67
N LYS A 254 -4.98 -22.68 0.78
CA LYS A 254 -5.79 -22.62 2.01
C LYS A 254 -5.33 -23.52 3.16
N LEU A 255 -4.49 -24.55 2.91
CA LEU A 255 -4.00 -25.48 3.93
C LEU A 255 -2.66 -25.04 4.52
N GLU A 256 -1.69 -24.66 3.67
CA GLU A 256 -0.35 -24.22 4.10
C GLU A 256 -0.42 -22.88 4.87
N SER A 257 -1.40 -22.03 4.56
CA SER A 257 -1.53 -20.65 5.06
C SER A 257 -2.12 -20.48 6.46
N ARG A 258 -2.29 -21.55 7.27
CA ARG A 258 -2.83 -21.41 8.65
C ARG A 258 -1.76 -21.10 9.68
N ARG A 259 -0.50 -21.45 9.41
CA ARG A 259 0.63 -21.36 10.37
C ARG A 259 1.65 -20.28 9.99
N SER A 260 2.03 -20.30 8.72
CA SER A 260 2.99 -19.39 8.10
C SER A 260 2.79 -19.45 6.58
N ALA A 261 2.88 -18.32 5.89
CA ALA A 261 2.89 -18.32 4.43
C ALA A 261 4.30 -18.42 3.84
N VAL A 262 5.34 -18.42 4.67
CA VAL A 262 6.74 -18.43 4.21
C VAL A 262 7.13 -19.66 3.40
N PRO A 263 6.69 -20.90 3.72
CA PRO A 263 7.00 -22.06 2.87
C PRO A 263 6.54 -21.89 1.42
N MET A 264 5.34 -21.31 1.22
CA MET A 264 4.81 -20.99 -0.10
C MET A 264 5.62 -19.88 -0.77
N LEU A 265 5.91 -18.78 -0.06
CA LEU A 265 6.72 -17.68 -0.59
C LEU A 265 8.10 -18.17 -1.03
N TYR A 266 8.73 -19.03 -0.23
CA TYR A 266 9.99 -19.67 -0.56
C TYR A 266 9.87 -20.51 -1.83
N ALA A 267 8.86 -21.36 -1.96
CA ALA A 267 8.64 -22.15 -3.17
C ALA A 267 8.40 -21.28 -4.43
N ILE A 268 7.69 -20.16 -4.29
CA ILE A 268 7.46 -19.18 -5.36
C ILE A 268 8.77 -18.55 -5.79
N HIS A 269 9.54 -18.01 -4.83
CA HIS A 269 10.82 -17.34 -5.08
C HIS A 269 11.86 -18.29 -5.69
N GLN A 270 11.89 -19.56 -5.28
CA GLN A 270 12.77 -20.57 -5.89
C GLN A 270 12.35 -20.93 -7.32
N LYS A 271 11.05 -20.91 -7.62
CA LYS A 271 10.53 -21.29 -8.93
C LYS A 271 10.61 -20.15 -9.95
N TYR A 272 10.46 -18.91 -9.50
CA TYR A 272 10.40 -17.73 -10.36
C TYR A 272 11.43 -16.69 -9.87
N PRO A 273 12.67 -16.72 -10.38
CA PRO A 273 13.74 -15.83 -9.93
C PRO A 273 13.47 -14.32 -10.12
N ASP A 274 12.56 -13.97 -11.04
CA ASP A 274 12.18 -12.58 -11.33
C ASP A 274 10.96 -12.10 -10.49
N VAL A 275 10.38 -12.97 -9.65
CA VAL A 275 9.33 -12.53 -8.72
C VAL A 275 9.95 -11.65 -7.64
N TRP A 276 9.24 -10.59 -7.27
CA TRP A 276 9.69 -9.68 -6.23
C TRP A 276 8.83 -9.82 -4.98
N ILE A 277 9.47 -10.05 -3.83
CA ILE A 277 8.80 -10.14 -2.52
C ILE A 277 9.11 -8.88 -1.71
N ASP A 278 8.12 -7.98 -1.65
CA ASP A 278 8.19 -6.74 -0.87
C ASP A 278 7.65 -6.96 0.55
N VAL A 279 8.46 -6.73 1.59
CA VAL A 279 8.00 -6.83 2.99
C VAL A 279 7.20 -5.57 3.35
N GLN A 280 5.89 -5.71 3.54
CA GLN A 280 4.98 -4.57 3.72
C GLN A 280 4.62 -4.29 5.19
N ASN A 281 4.87 -5.24 6.08
CA ASN A 281 4.73 -5.05 7.52
C ASN A 281 5.98 -5.47 8.28
N ALA A 282 6.69 -4.48 8.78
CA ALA A 282 7.91 -4.61 9.58
C ALA A 282 7.73 -5.45 10.85
N GLU A 283 6.51 -5.54 11.39
CA GLU A 283 6.23 -6.20 12.68
C GLU A 283 5.89 -7.68 12.51
N SER A 284 5.85 -8.18 11.28
CA SER A 284 5.50 -9.56 10.93
C SER A 284 6.32 -10.60 11.70
N TRP A 285 5.64 -11.53 12.37
CA TRP A 285 6.28 -12.59 13.15
C TRP A 285 7.30 -13.42 12.36
N ASP A 286 7.04 -13.67 11.09
CA ASP A 286 7.90 -14.48 10.22
C ASP A 286 8.96 -13.65 9.49
N LEU A 287 9.12 -12.35 9.80
CA LEU A 287 10.17 -11.51 9.22
C LEU A 287 11.57 -12.13 9.38
N PRO A 288 12.02 -12.57 10.58
CA PRO A 288 13.36 -13.15 10.72
C PRO A 288 13.53 -14.43 9.88
N LEU A 289 12.45 -15.19 9.66
CA LEU A 289 12.47 -16.38 8.81
C LEU A 289 12.63 -15.99 7.33
N MET A 290 11.85 -15.02 6.84
CA MET A 290 11.93 -14.55 5.45
C MET A 290 13.32 -14.00 5.11
N ILE A 291 13.90 -13.20 6.02
CA ILE A 291 15.26 -12.68 5.86
C ILE A 291 16.29 -13.81 5.81
N SER A 292 16.23 -14.78 6.74
CA SER A 292 17.19 -15.88 6.78
C SER A 292 17.16 -16.79 5.55
N LEU A 293 16.00 -16.90 4.90
CA LEU A 293 15.82 -17.67 3.67
C LEU A 293 16.22 -16.89 2.41
N GLY A 294 16.55 -15.60 2.54
CA GLY A 294 16.94 -14.75 1.41
C GLY A 294 15.82 -14.51 0.41
N ILE A 295 14.56 -14.47 0.87
CA ILE A 295 13.37 -14.30 0.01
C ILE A 295 12.70 -12.93 0.15
N ALA A 296 13.33 -11.98 0.84
CA ALA A 296 12.82 -10.62 0.99
C ALA A 296 13.66 -9.69 0.10
N ASP A 297 13.05 -9.16 -0.95
CA ASP A 297 13.74 -8.33 -1.94
C ASP A 297 13.74 -6.84 -1.59
N SER A 298 12.70 -6.36 -0.91
CA SER A 298 12.63 -5.00 -0.35
C SER A 298 11.90 -4.93 0.98
N PHE A 299 12.03 -3.79 1.65
CA PHE A 299 11.38 -3.49 2.92
C PHE A 299 10.62 -2.17 2.85
N GLN A 300 9.30 -2.22 3.00
CA GLN A 300 8.44 -1.05 2.90
C GLN A 300 8.59 -0.16 4.13
N LEU A 301 9.21 1.00 3.92
CA LEU A 301 9.36 2.02 4.94
C LEU A 301 8.23 3.03 4.93
N LEU A 302 7.73 3.40 3.75
CA LEU A 302 6.62 4.32 3.63
C LEU A 302 5.39 3.55 3.16
N GLY A 303 4.51 3.24 4.10
CA GLY A 303 3.34 2.40 3.88
C GLY A 303 2.01 3.15 4.01
N PRO A 304 0.89 2.43 3.85
CA PRO A 304 -0.46 3.02 3.74
C PRO A 304 -0.99 3.68 5.01
N HIS A 305 -0.32 3.53 6.14
CA HIS A 305 -0.65 4.24 7.38
C HIS A 305 -0.20 5.70 7.38
N ILE A 306 0.73 6.06 6.50
CA ILE A 306 1.21 7.43 6.36
C ILE A 306 0.31 8.14 5.37
N LEU A 307 -0.59 8.99 5.86
CA LEU A 307 -1.41 9.87 5.04
C LEU A 307 -0.82 11.27 5.03
N ARG A 308 -1.30 12.09 4.10
CA ARG A 308 -0.84 13.47 3.95
C ARG A 308 -1.21 14.38 5.11
N ASP A 309 -2.31 14.10 5.82
CA ASP A 309 -2.87 14.97 6.86
C ASP A 309 -2.91 14.32 8.25
N GLN A 310 -2.62 13.01 8.34
CA GLN A 310 -2.59 12.25 9.59
C GLN A 310 -1.80 10.95 9.45
N LEU A 311 -1.48 10.34 10.59
CA LEU A 311 -1.04 8.94 10.67
C LEU A 311 -2.22 8.06 11.07
N LEU A 312 -2.51 7.01 10.29
CA LEU A 312 -3.55 6.05 10.66
C LEU A 312 -3.04 5.18 11.83
N PRO A 313 -3.81 5.08 12.92
CA PRO A 313 -3.51 4.14 13.99
C PRO A 313 -3.64 2.70 13.49
N GLU A 314 -2.85 1.82 14.11
CA GLU A 314 -2.67 0.42 13.73
C GLU A 314 -4.00 -0.33 13.55
N ASN A 315 -4.97 -0.09 14.43
CA ASN A 315 -6.27 -0.76 14.45
C ASN A 315 -7.25 -0.33 13.33
N ILE A 316 -7.01 0.77 12.61
CA ILE A 316 -7.97 1.30 11.62
C ILE A 316 -7.78 0.65 10.25
N LEU A 317 -6.53 0.38 9.84
CA LEU A 317 -6.27 -0.33 8.57
C LEU A 317 -6.91 -1.73 8.58
N TRP A 318 -6.83 -2.44 9.71
CA TRP A 318 -7.44 -3.77 9.86
C TRP A 318 -8.97 -3.75 9.98
N LYS A 319 -9.58 -2.65 10.47
CA LYS A 319 -11.04 -2.52 10.66
C LYS A 319 -11.79 -1.97 9.45
N ARG A 320 -11.15 -1.16 8.59
CA ARG A 320 -11.79 -0.51 7.43
C ARG A 320 -11.62 -1.27 6.13
N LEU A 321 -10.76 -2.29 6.11
CA LEU A 321 -10.61 -3.16 4.97
C LEU A 321 -11.59 -4.33 5.10
N PRO A 322 -12.27 -4.73 4.02
CA PRO A 322 -12.96 -6.01 4.04
C PRO A 322 -11.92 -7.05 4.40
N ALA A 323 -12.12 -7.77 5.51
CA ALA A 323 -11.38 -8.97 5.79
C ALA A 323 -11.35 -9.81 4.49
N VAL A 324 -10.21 -10.44 4.19
CA VAL A 324 -10.22 -11.51 3.19
C VAL A 324 -11.18 -12.55 3.74
N LYS A 325 -12.45 -12.48 3.33
CA LYS A 325 -13.39 -13.56 3.57
C LYS A 325 -12.74 -14.77 2.93
N PRO A 326 -12.48 -15.87 3.68
CA PRO A 326 -12.05 -17.10 3.07
C PRO A 326 -13.03 -17.36 1.92
N ILE A 327 -12.52 -17.43 0.68
CA ILE A 327 -13.40 -17.66 -0.47
C ILE A 327 -13.84 -19.11 -0.37
N GLY A 328 -14.95 -19.34 0.31
CA GLY A 328 -15.55 -20.64 0.57
C GLY A 328 -16.33 -20.64 1.88
N GLY A 329 -17.64 -20.46 1.80
CA GLY A 329 -18.58 -20.77 2.89
C GLY A 329 -19.25 -19.57 3.55
N ILE A 330 -20.45 -19.23 3.07
CA ILE A 330 -21.69 -18.92 3.80
C ILE A 330 -21.58 -18.23 5.19
N GLN A 331 -22.16 -17.03 5.25
CA GLN A 331 -22.89 -16.40 6.39
C GLN A 331 -22.51 -16.79 7.85
N ALA A 332 -21.37 -16.35 8.39
CA ALA A 332 -21.12 -16.38 9.84
C ALA A 332 -21.37 -15.02 10.53
N GLU A 333 -21.02 -13.91 9.89
CA GLU A 333 -21.19 -12.55 10.48
C GLU A 333 -22.67 -12.19 10.70
N ARG A 334 -23.57 -12.68 9.85
CA ARG A 334 -25.02 -12.47 10.00
C ARG A 334 -25.67 -13.33 11.09
N TYR A 335 -24.97 -14.35 11.60
CA TYR A 335 -25.51 -15.27 12.60
C TYR A 335 -25.25 -14.74 14.01
N VAL A 336 -24.01 -14.30 14.29
CA VAL A 336 -23.62 -13.71 15.58
C VAL A 336 -24.38 -12.41 15.84
N GLU A 337 -24.53 -11.56 14.83
CA GLU A 337 -25.27 -10.29 14.96
C GLU A 337 -26.78 -10.53 15.13
N LYS A 338 -27.36 -11.57 14.51
CA LYS A 338 -28.77 -11.96 14.72
C LYS A 338 -29.01 -12.58 16.09
N GLU A 339 -28.08 -13.39 16.61
CA GLU A 339 -28.20 -14.00 17.94
C GLU A 339 -28.02 -12.99 19.06
N GLU A 340 -27.09 -12.04 18.94
CA GLU A 340 -26.96 -10.93 19.89
C GLU A 340 -28.18 -10.00 19.85
N THR A 341 -28.76 -9.77 18.66
CA THR A 341 -29.99 -8.98 18.52
C THR A 341 -31.20 -9.72 19.10
N ARG A 342 -31.31 -11.05 18.91
CA ARG A 342 -32.36 -11.88 19.52
C ARG A 342 -32.24 -11.96 21.04
N ARG A 343 -31.02 -12.08 21.58
CA ARG A 343 -30.75 -12.07 23.03
C ARG A 343 -31.04 -10.71 23.68
N ARG A 344 -30.78 -9.59 22.98
CA ARG A 344 -31.14 -8.24 23.45
C ARG A 344 -32.64 -7.94 23.31
N ALA A 345 -33.33 -8.57 22.37
CA ALA A 345 -34.77 -8.39 22.15
C ALA A 345 -35.66 -9.25 23.06
N GLY A 346 -35.10 -10.17 23.85
CA GLY A 346 -35.86 -11.04 24.76
C GLY A 346 -36.66 -12.16 24.07
N ASP A 347 -36.47 -12.37 22.77
CA ASP A 347 -37.21 -13.36 21.96
C ASP A 347 -36.44 -14.69 21.85
N VAL A 348 -36.25 -15.38 22.98
CA VAL A 348 -35.83 -16.79 22.98
C VAL A 348 -36.93 -17.62 23.67
N PRO A 349 -37.64 -18.50 22.95
CA PRO A 349 -38.52 -19.48 23.58
C PRO A 349 -37.68 -20.55 24.31
N ASP A 350 -38.12 -20.94 25.50
CA ASP A 350 -37.58 -22.05 26.30
C ASP A 350 -37.89 -23.41 25.66
N ASP A 351 -37.27 -23.72 24.51
CA ASP A 351 -37.28 -25.08 23.95
C ASP A 351 -35.84 -25.54 23.68
N GLU A 352 -35.33 -26.36 24.60
CA GLU A 352 -34.01 -27.00 24.56
C GLU A 352 -33.86 -28.07 23.46
N SER A 353 -34.84 -28.29 22.58
CA SER A 353 -34.82 -29.45 21.66
C SER A 353 -34.30 -29.19 20.23
N SER A 354 -33.78 -28.00 19.91
CA SER A 354 -33.22 -27.71 18.56
C SER A 354 -31.86 -27.02 18.54
N ALA A 355 -30.99 -27.37 19.48
CA ALA A 355 -29.55 -27.18 19.28
C ALA A 355 -29.09 -28.18 18.21
N SER A 356 -28.85 -27.70 16.98
CA SER A 356 -28.06 -28.46 16.01
C SER A 356 -26.73 -28.78 16.68
N VAL A 357 -26.51 -30.05 16.99
CA VAL A 357 -25.27 -30.57 17.59
C VAL A 357 -24.12 -30.15 16.69
N ILE A 358 -23.40 -29.11 17.13
CA ILE A 358 -22.04 -28.85 16.66
C ILE A 358 -21.27 -30.10 17.12
N SER A 359 -20.73 -30.87 16.18
CA SER A 359 -19.93 -32.03 16.56
C SER A 359 -18.79 -31.57 17.48
N GLU A 360 -18.34 -32.39 18.43
CA GLU A 360 -17.16 -32.05 19.25
C GLU A 360 -15.96 -31.69 18.37
N ASP A 361 -15.86 -32.30 17.18
CA ASP A 361 -14.86 -31.96 16.15
C ASP A 361 -15.03 -30.53 15.60
N ASP A 362 -16.26 -30.04 15.38
CA ASP A 362 -16.52 -28.68 14.91
C ASP A 362 -16.29 -27.62 16.01
N ALA A 363 -16.53 -27.96 17.27
CA ALA A 363 -16.24 -27.09 18.42
C ALA A 363 -14.73 -27.00 18.70
N VAL A 364 -14.02 -28.14 18.64
CA VAL A 364 -12.56 -28.22 18.72
C VAL A 364 -11.92 -27.55 17.51
N GLU A 365 -12.49 -27.68 16.30
CA GLU A 365 -11.98 -26.98 15.12
C GLU A 365 -12.29 -25.48 15.16
N ALA A 366 -13.39 -25.03 15.79
CA ALA A 366 -13.67 -23.62 16.04
C ALA A 366 -12.73 -23.02 17.10
N GLU A 367 -12.40 -23.77 18.15
CA GLU A 367 -11.45 -23.39 19.20
C GLU A 367 -10.00 -23.36 18.65
N LEU A 368 -9.60 -24.36 17.87
CA LEU A 368 -8.34 -24.37 17.10
C LEU A 368 -8.29 -23.24 16.07
N ARG A 369 -9.40 -22.89 15.41
CA ARG A 369 -9.47 -21.73 14.49
C ARG A 369 -9.31 -20.40 15.22
N ALA A 370 -9.80 -20.28 16.45
CA ALA A 370 -9.61 -19.11 17.30
C ALA A 370 -8.18 -19.00 17.84
N ASP A 371 -7.51 -20.13 18.10
CA ASP A 371 -6.15 -20.17 18.65
C ASP A 371 -5.02 -20.17 17.59
N LEU A 372 -5.27 -20.67 16.38
CA LEU A 372 -4.31 -20.66 15.28
C LEU A 372 -4.23 -19.30 14.57
N PHE A 373 -5.34 -18.55 14.50
CA PHE A 373 -5.32 -17.18 13.99
C PHE A 373 -4.79 -16.24 15.07
N LEU A 374 -3.65 -15.58 14.81
CA LEU A 374 -3.36 -14.36 15.56
C LEU A 374 -4.47 -13.35 15.25
N ARG A 375 -5.13 -12.83 16.29
CA ARG A 375 -5.98 -11.65 16.11
C ARG A 375 -5.13 -10.54 15.48
N PRO A 376 -5.66 -9.61 14.67
CA PRO A 376 -4.89 -8.47 14.15
C PRO A 376 -4.13 -7.70 15.24
N SER A 377 -4.63 -7.65 16.48
CA SER A 377 -3.96 -7.07 17.65
C SER A 377 -2.83 -7.93 18.25
N GLN A 378 -2.62 -9.13 17.71
CA GLN A 378 -1.58 -10.11 18.01
C GLN A 378 -0.70 -10.39 16.76
N CYS A 379 -1.07 -9.83 15.60
CA CYS A 379 -0.32 -9.85 14.36
C CYS A 379 0.80 -8.83 14.45
N GLY A 380 1.88 -9.22 15.09
CA GLY A 380 3.02 -8.36 15.29
C GLY A 380 3.86 -8.89 16.43
N PHE A 381 5.17 -9.00 16.23
CA PHE A 381 6.08 -8.86 17.35
C PHE A 381 6.30 -7.36 17.56
N ILE A 382 5.35 -6.74 18.25
CA ILE A 382 5.76 -5.69 19.17
C ILE A 382 6.35 -6.50 20.32
N PRO A 383 7.66 -6.43 20.61
CA PRO A 383 8.13 -6.98 21.87
C PRO A 383 7.22 -6.44 22.97
N ASP A 384 6.95 -7.19 24.04
CA ASP A 384 6.25 -6.62 25.21
C ASP A 384 6.97 -5.36 25.75
N ALA A 385 8.16 -5.06 25.22
CA ALA A 385 8.80 -3.76 25.15
C ALA A 385 9.14 -3.34 23.69
N ALA A 386 8.19 -2.90 22.84
CA ALA A 386 8.53 -1.72 22.05
C ALA A 386 8.91 -0.68 23.12
N PRO A 387 10.16 -0.20 23.13
CA PRO A 387 10.60 0.72 24.17
C PRO A 387 9.52 1.77 24.40
N MET A 388 9.28 2.15 25.65
CA MET A 388 8.30 3.19 26.03
C MET A 388 8.37 4.45 25.13
N ASN A 389 9.54 4.65 24.54
CA ASN A 389 9.97 5.64 23.56
C ASN A 389 9.20 5.64 22.22
N TYR A 390 8.51 4.56 21.82
CA TYR A 390 7.74 4.49 20.57
C TYR A 390 6.22 4.53 20.81
N ARG A 391 5.78 5.15 21.92
CA ARG A 391 4.37 5.46 22.15
C ARG A 391 3.97 6.76 21.44
N GLY A 392 2.73 6.82 20.96
CA GLY A 392 2.17 8.00 20.28
C GLY A 392 1.98 7.80 18.77
N GLU A 393 1.42 8.80 18.10
CA GLU A 393 0.96 8.71 16.70
C GLU A 393 2.07 8.34 15.71
N ARG A 394 3.32 8.73 15.99
CA ARG A 394 4.50 8.44 15.15
C ARG A 394 5.23 7.13 15.49
N GLY A 395 4.85 6.48 16.58
CA GLY A 395 5.57 5.34 17.15
C GLY A 395 5.76 4.18 16.17
N ARG A 396 4.69 3.79 15.48
CA ARG A 396 4.71 2.72 14.47
C ARG A 396 5.73 2.97 13.35
N GLN A 397 5.78 4.21 12.87
CA GLN A 397 6.70 4.57 11.79
C GLN A 397 8.15 4.60 12.28
N GLN A 398 8.41 5.14 13.46
CA GLN A 398 9.73 5.13 14.07
C GLN A 398 10.22 3.70 14.35
N TRP A 399 9.31 2.81 14.77
CA TRP A 399 9.60 1.41 14.98
C TRP A 399 9.93 0.68 13.65
N THR A 400 9.17 0.97 12.60
CA THR A 400 9.44 0.45 11.24
C THR A 400 10.85 0.84 10.76
N GLU A 401 11.27 2.10 10.97
CA GLU A 401 12.63 2.55 10.69
C GLU A 401 13.67 1.81 11.55
N GLU A 402 13.42 1.63 12.85
CA GLU A 402 14.35 0.94 13.77
C GLU A 402 14.55 -0.54 13.38
N VAL A 403 13.47 -1.24 13.00
CA VAL A 403 13.55 -2.63 12.51
C VAL A 403 14.39 -2.70 11.23
N TYR A 404 14.20 -1.76 10.31
CA TYR A 404 15.00 -1.68 9.08
C TYR A 404 16.48 -1.40 9.38
N PHE A 405 16.80 -0.51 10.34
CA PHE A 405 18.18 -0.27 10.75
C PHE A 405 18.80 -1.47 11.45
N HIS A 406 18.04 -2.21 12.26
CA HIS A 406 18.50 -3.48 12.79
C HIS A 406 18.81 -4.47 11.66
N LEU A 407 17.98 -4.55 10.62
CA LEU A 407 18.21 -5.41 9.46
C LEU A 407 19.52 -5.05 8.75
N LEU A 408 19.73 -3.78 8.41
CA LEU A 408 20.98 -3.33 7.79
C LEU A 408 22.21 -3.57 8.68
N ASN A 409 22.08 -3.35 9.98
CA ASN A 409 23.13 -3.62 10.97
C ASN A 409 23.51 -5.10 11.11
N THR A 410 22.76 -6.02 10.50
CA THR A 410 23.14 -7.44 10.43
C THR A 410 23.92 -7.81 9.16
N GLY A 411 24.28 -6.81 8.34
CA GLY A 411 25.03 -6.99 7.09
C GLY A 411 24.15 -7.22 5.86
N HIS A 412 22.82 -7.27 6.03
CA HIS A 412 21.90 -7.44 4.90
C HIS A 412 21.79 -6.15 4.09
N ARG A 413 21.82 -6.28 2.76
CA ARG A 413 21.67 -5.17 1.81
C ARG A 413 20.31 -5.25 1.13
N ILE A 414 19.26 -4.88 1.88
CA ILE A 414 17.88 -4.88 1.37
C ILE A 414 17.45 -3.43 1.12
N PRO A 415 17.04 -3.07 -0.11
CA PRO A 415 16.59 -1.72 -0.42
C PRO A 415 15.29 -1.36 0.29
N PRO A 416 15.09 -0.08 0.65
CA PRO A 416 13.80 0.39 1.12
C PRO A 416 12.82 0.50 -0.04
N SER A 417 11.54 0.29 0.24
CA SER A 417 10.44 0.51 -0.70
C SER A 417 9.35 1.40 -0.11
N ALA A 418 8.41 1.80 -0.96
CA ALA A 418 7.26 2.62 -0.60
C ALA A 418 6.01 2.18 -1.36
N GLY A 419 4.86 2.28 -0.70
CA GLY A 419 3.56 1.96 -1.27
C GLY A 419 2.45 2.82 -0.67
N SER A 420 1.63 3.44 -1.51
CA SER A 420 0.55 4.33 -1.04
C SER A 420 -0.58 3.56 -0.35
N GLY A 421 -0.79 2.31 -0.74
CA GLY A 421 -2.02 1.54 -0.48
C GLY A 421 -3.26 2.20 -1.05
N SER A 422 -3.15 2.95 -2.15
CA SER A 422 -4.33 3.53 -2.79
C SER A 422 -5.30 2.41 -3.20
N GLY A 423 -6.58 2.58 -2.88
CA GLY A 423 -7.57 1.49 -2.95
C GLY A 423 -7.80 0.78 -1.62
N MET A 424 -6.90 0.96 -0.65
CA MET A 424 -6.93 0.36 0.70
C MET A 424 -7.04 1.41 1.79
N SER A 425 -6.35 2.52 1.61
CA SER A 425 -6.36 3.68 2.50
C SER A 425 -6.90 4.91 1.75
N PRO A 426 -7.17 6.00 2.47
CA PRO A 426 -7.51 7.28 1.85
C PRO A 426 -6.43 7.87 0.94
N ASN A 427 -5.22 7.30 0.90
CA ASN A 427 -4.15 7.80 0.07
C ASN A 427 -4.52 7.80 -1.42
N ALA A 428 -4.16 8.89 -2.08
CA ALA A 428 -4.08 8.92 -3.53
C ALA A 428 -2.93 8.03 -4.02
N LEU A 429 -2.98 7.67 -5.31
CA LEU A 429 -1.93 6.90 -5.97
C LEU A 429 -0.59 7.66 -5.85
N GLY A 430 0.49 6.96 -5.50
CA GLY A 430 1.82 7.55 -5.33
C GLY A 430 1.93 8.55 -4.18
N ALA A 431 0.99 8.60 -3.24
CA ALA A 431 1.13 9.45 -2.05
C ALA A 431 2.34 9.04 -1.19
N ASN A 432 2.67 7.75 -1.18
CA ASN A 432 3.97 7.22 -0.79
C ASN A 432 4.52 6.53 -2.04
N ARG A 433 5.74 6.91 -2.45
CA ARG A 433 6.36 6.40 -3.68
C ARG A 433 7.87 6.30 -3.51
N MET A 434 8.51 5.67 -4.47
CA MET A 434 9.95 5.66 -4.59
C MET A 434 10.38 6.22 -5.94
N TYR A 435 11.61 6.72 -6.01
CA TYR A 435 12.28 6.98 -7.27
C TYR A 435 13.51 6.09 -7.34
N VAL A 436 13.67 5.37 -8.45
CA VAL A 436 14.78 4.46 -8.70
C VAL A 436 15.64 5.07 -9.81
N PHE A 437 16.93 5.15 -9.54
CA PHE A 437 17.92 5.67 -10.47
C PHE A 437 18.43 4.57 -11.38
N VAL A 438 18.35 4.82 -12.67
CA VAL A 438 19.07 4.08 -13.70
C VAL A 438 19.79 5.13 -14.52
N ASP A 439 21.05 4.87 -14.81
CA ASP A 439 21.87 5.82 -15.56
C ASP A 439 21.21 6.10 -16.94
N PRO A 440 21.00 7.37 -17.33
CA PRO A 440 20.51 7.70 -18.66
C PRO A 440 21.33 7.08 -19.79
N ASP A 441 22.64 6.92 -19.62
CA ASP A 441 23.51 6.27 -20.61
C ASP A 441 23.30 4.74 -20.63
N GLU A 442 23.05 4.11 -19.47
CA GLU A 442 22.61 2.70 -19.40
C GLU A 442 21.28 2.51 -20.15
N TYR A 443 20.33 3.45 -19.98
CA TYR A 443 19.04 3.43 -20.67
C TYR A 443 19.17 3.62 -22.17
N ALA A 444 19.97 4.61 -22.60
CA ALA A 444 20.24 4.87 -24.01
C ALA A 444 20.86 3.65 -24.70
N ALA A 445 21.83 3.00 -24.06
CA ALA A 445 22.47 1.79 -24.58
C ALA A 445 21.49 0.60 -24.69
N ASN A 446 20.43 0.55 -23.89
CA ASN A 446 19.40 -0.50 -23.96
C ASN A 446 18.29 -0.18 -24.99
N ALA A 447 17.97 1.10 -25.21
CA ALA A 447 16.96 1.52 -26.19
C ALA A 447 17.28 1.04 -27.62
N ASP A 448 18.57 0.98 -27.98
CA ASP A 448 19.04 0.44 -29.26
C ASP A 448 18.76 -1.07 -29.42
N ARG A 449 18.55 -1.81 -28.31
CA ARG A 449 18.29 -3.26 -28.32
C ARG A 449 16.80 -3.60 -28.32
N THR A 450 15.95 -2.77 -27.72
CA THR A 450 14.51 -3.06 -27.55
C THR A 450 13.64 -2.55 -28.70
N GLY A 451 14.20 -1.73 -29.60
CA GLY A 451 13.55 -1.33 -30.85
C GLY A 451 12.41 -0.31 -30.68
N PHE A 452 12.25 0.30 -29.51
CA PHE A 452 11.29 1.37 -29.28
C PHE A 452 11.83 2.70 -29.81
N GLN A 453 11.62 2.96 -31.09
CA GLN A 453 11.89 4.28 -31.70
C GLN A 453 10.59 5.08 -31.83
N TYR A 454 10.41 6.07 -30.95
CA TYR A 454 9.46 7.16 -31.15
C TYR A 454 10.23 8.48 -31.34
N GLU A 455 9.83 9.29 -32.32
CA GLU A 455 10.39 10.64 -32.50
C GLU A 455 10.06 11.51 -31.26
N GLY A 456 11.09 11.88 -30.50
CA GLY A 456 10.97 12.62 -29.24
C GLY A 456 11.12 11.78 -27.95
N ALA A 457 11.43 10.50 -28.06
CA ALA A 457 11.71 9.64 -26.90
C ALA A 457 13.02 10.06 -26.20
N ASN A 458 12.92 10.58 -24.98
CA ASN A 458 13.99 10.33 -24.01
C ASN A 458 14.03 8.82 -23.80
N ALA A 459 15.23 8.23 -23.72
CA ALA A 459 15.47 6.81 -23.55
C ALA A 459 14.37 6.14 -22.70
N GLY A 460 13.60 5.24 -23.32
CA GLY A 460 12.35 4.73 -22.78
C GLY A 460 12.54 4.03 -21.43
N PHE A 461 11.49 4.06 -20.60
CA PHE A 461 11.45 3.26 -19.38
C PHE A 461 11.67 1.77 -19.69
N ASP A 462 12.34 1.03 -18.81
CA ASP A 462 12.48 -0.43 -18.90
C ASP A 462 12.27 -1.01 -17.51
N ARG A 463 11.26 -1.87 -17.38
CA ARG A 463 10.84 -2.46 -16.11
C ARG A 463 11.93 -3.33 -15.50
N LYS A 464 12.66 -4.10 -16.31
CA LYS A 464 13.71 -4.99 -15.79
C LYS A 464 14.87 -4.17 -15.25
N MET A 465 15.31 -3.15 -15.99
CA MET A 465 16.36 -2.24 -15.52
C MET A 465 15.93 -1.52 -14.23
N TRP A 466 14.65 -1.14 -14.12
CA TRP A 466 14.11 -0.53 -12.91
C TRP A 466 14.18 -1.48 -11.70
N TRP A 467 13.80 -2.75 -11.84
CA TRP A 467 13.93 -3.74 -10.77
C TRP A 467 15.39 -4.07 -10.43
N ASP A 468 16.25 -4.21 -11.43
CA ASP A 468 17.68 -4.48 -11.23
C ASP A 468 18.33 -3.31 -10.45
N ALA A 469 17.99 -2.07 -10.80
CA ALA A 469 18.46 -0.88 -10.10
C ALA A 469 17.91 -0.77 -8.67
N LEU A 470 16.64 -1.12 -8.46
CA LEU A 470 16.09 -1.19 -7.11
C LEU A 470 16.81 -2.24 -6.27
N LYS A 471 17.05 -3.44 -6.83
CA LYS A 471 17.81 -4.51 -6.17
C LYS A 471 19.22 -4.09 -5.79
N ALA A 472 19.85 -3.26 -6.62
CA ALA A 472 21.15 -2.65 -6.34
C ALA A 472 21.10 -1.52 -5.30
N GLY A 473 19.91 -1.15 -4.80
CA GLY A 473 19.75 -0.07 -3.83
C GLY A 473 19.81 1.34 -4.43
N ARG A 474 19.71 1.50 -5.76
CA ARG A 474 19.75 2.80 -6.44
C ARG A 474 18.42 3.54 -6.29
N CYS A 475 17.96 3.83 -5.08
CA CYS A 475 16.63 4.43 -4.88
C CYS A 475 16.53 5.42 -3.71
N VAL A 476 15.43 6.18 -3.72
CA VAL A 476 14.94 7.01 -2.62
C VAL A 476 13.46 6.71 -2.39
N VAL A 477 13.01 6.69 -1.14
CA VAL A 477 11.59 6.59 -0.75
C VAL A 477 11.10 7.94 -0.26
N THR A 478 9.89 8.35 -0.67
CA THR A 478 9.32 9.66 -0.32
C THR A 478 7.79 9.67 -0.24
N ASN A 479 7.26 10.57 0.58
CA ASN A 479 5.85 10.95 0.59
C ASN A 479 5.64 12.48 0.46
N GLY A 480 6.62 13.19 -0.08
CA GLY A 480 6.52 14.62 -0.38
C GLY A 480 7.83 15.24 -0.85
N PRO A 481 8.86 15.34 0.01
CA PRO A 481 10.18 15.88 -0.36
C PRO A 481 10.84 15.09 -1.51
N LEU A 482 11.46 15.78 -2.47
CA LEU A 482 12.23 15.14 -3.53
C LEU A 482 13.72 15.28 -3.24
N LEU A 483 14.42 14.15 -3.17
CA LEU A 483 15.86 14.09 -2.93
C LEU A 483 16.54 13.39 -4.10
N GLN A 484 17.58 14.01 -4.63
CA GLN A 484 18.53 13.41 -5.56
C GLN A 484 19.89 13.36 -4.85
N PRO A 485 20.20 12.28 -4.11
CA PRO A 485 21.40 12.19 -3.30
C PRO A 485 22.56 11.59 -4.09
N TRP A 486 23.74 12.18 -3.92
CA TRP A 486 25.00 11.73 -4.50
C TRP A 486 26.11 11.78 -3.45
N VAL A 487 27.01 10.82 -3.48
CA VAL A 487 28.22 10.82 -2.65
C VAL A 487 29.39 10.47 -3.53
N GLU A 488 30.37 11.37 -3.66
CA GLU A 488 31.48 11.22 -4.62
C GLU A 488 31.03 10.94 -6.06
N GLY A 489 29.86 11.47 -6.45
CA GLY A 489 29.27 11.24 -7.78
C GLY A 489 28.53 9.90 -7.93
N TYR A 490 28.42 9.09 -6.88
CA TYR A 490 27.68 7.84 -6.87
C TYR A 490 26.31 7.98 -6.22
N VAL A 491 25.33 7.22 -6.70
CA VAL A 491 23.98 7.11 -6.11
C VAL A 491 23.94 6.12 -4.94
N PRO A 492 22.84 6.06 -4.16
CA PRO A 492 22.65 5.01 -3.15
C PRO A 492 22.86 3.60 -3.72
N GLY A 493 23.29 2.67 -2.86
CA GLY A 493 23.70 1.31 -3.26
C GLY A 493 25.21 1.13 -3.41
N GLU A 494 25.97 2.22 -3.59
CA GLU A 494 27.43 2.20 -3.77
C GLU A 494 28.18 1.66 -2.54
N VAL A 495 29.34 1.03 -2.79
CA VAL A 495 30.23 0.48 -1.74
C VAL A 495 31.56 1.23 -1.76
N PHE A 496 31.79 2.07 -0.75
CA PHE A 496 33.07 2.74 -0.55
C PHE A 496 34.03 1.84 0.24
N SER A 497 35.08 1.36 -0.42
CA SER A 497 36.10 0.51 0.21
C SER A 497 37.33 1.31 0.63
N PHE A 498 37.72 1.19 1.90
CA PHE A 498 38.89 1.84 2.47
C PHE A 498 39.89 0.79 2.99
N PRO A 499 41.21 0.93 2.74
CA PRO A 499 42.20 -0.06 3.14
C PRO A 499 42.41 -0.15 4.66
N GLY A 500 42.01 0.87 5.43
CA GLY A 500 42.22 0.97 6.88
C GLY A 500 43.62 1.55 7.23
N GLY A 501 43.65 2.69 7.93
CA GLY A 501 44.87 3.40 8.34
C GLY A 501 44.61 4.88 8.56
N GLU A 502 45.41 5.56 9.41
CA GLU A 502 45.25 7.01 9.64
C GLU A 502 45.70 7.82 8.42
N GLY A 503 44.77 8.62 7.87
CA GLY A 503 45.08 9.85 7.15
C GLY A 503 45.26 9.70 5.64
N GLU A 504 44.17 9.83 4.88
CA GLU A 504 43.94 11.00 3.99
C GLU A 504 42.71 10.88 3.07
N LEU A 505 41.94 9.78 3.10
CA LEU A 505 40.75 9.65 2.22
C LEU A 505 39.47 9.07 2.88
N ASP A 506 39.31 9.12 4.21
CA ASP A 506 38.07 8.69 4.90
C ASP A 506 36.95 9.75 4.92
N ARG A 507 37.03 10.73 4.01
CA ARG A 507 36.06 11.83 3.91
C ARG A 507 35.27 11.69 2.62
N LEU A 508 33.97 11.50 2.77
CA LEU A 508 33.05 11.49 1.63
C LEU A 508 32.36 12.84 1.49
N ASN A 509 32.22 13.30 0.26
CA ASN A 509 31.55 14.54 -0.12
C ASN A 509 30.12 14.27 -0.59
N PRO A 510 29.11 14.48 0.28
CA PRO A 510 27.72 14.41 -0.12
C PRO A 510 27.33 15.65 -0.93
N SER A 511 26.74 15.42 -2.09
CA SER A 511 26.08 16.44 -2.89
C SER A 511 24.63 16.03 -3.15
N MET A 512 23.71 16.97 -3.14
CA MET A 512 22.30 16.63 -3.35
C MET A 512 21.50 17.77 -3.96
N THR A 513 20.45 17.40 -4.69
CA THR A 513 19.36 18.32 -5.02
C THR A 513 18.17 17.97 -4.14
N LEU A 514 17.66 18.94 -3.39
CA LEU A 514 16.51 18.79 -2.51
C LEU A 514 15.42 19.76 -2.93
N THR A 515 14.24 19.24 -3.28
CA THR A 515 13.07 20.06 -3.54
C THR A 515 11.95 19.76 -2.55
N LEU A 516 11.34 20.82 -2.03
CA LEU A 516 10.38 20.74 -0.94
C LEU A 516 9.11 21.49 -1.29
N GLN A 517 7.95 20.86 -1.04
CA GLN A 517 6.65 21.54 -1.04
C GLN A 517 6.25 22.02 0.37
N GLN A 518 6.91 21.52 1.41
CA GLN A 518 6.64 21.78 2.83
C GLN A 518 7.94 22.19 3.54
N LYS A 519 7.86 22.87 4.68
CA LYS A 519 9.06 23.28 5.43
C LYS A 519 9.77 22.05 6.01
N ALA A 520 11.01 21.80 5.58
CA ALA A 520 11.89 20.82 6.22
C ALA A 520 12.53 21.41 7.49
N GLN A 521 12.73 20.56 8.51
CA GLN A 521 13.48 20.98 9.71
C GLN A 521 14.98 20.72 9.54
N TYR A 522 15.34 19.47 9.26
CA TYR A 522 16.71 18.98 9.28
C TYR A 522 16.98 18.05 8.10
N ILE A 523 18.21 18.12 7.63
CA ILE A 523 18.84 17.10 6.80
C ILE A 523 19.74 16.29 7.71
N GLU A 524 19.56 14.97 7.71
CA GLU A 524 20.29 14.06 8.59
C GLU A 524 21.09 13.05 7.76
N VAL A 525 22.28 12.72 8.24
CA VAL A 525 23.02 11.52 7.80
C VAL A 525 23.05 10.55 8.96
N ILE A 526 22.56 9.34 8.68
CA ILE A 526 22.47 8.25 9.66
C ILE A 526 23.49 7.21 9.27
N MET A 527 24.34 6.81 10.21
CA MET A 527 25.30 5.72 10.07
C MET A 527 24.97 4.64 11.09
N ASN A 528 24.79 3.39 10.65
CA ASN A 528 24.57 2.24 11.54
C ASN A 528 23.43 2.46 12.58
N GLY A 529 22.39 3.21 12.19
CA GLY A 529 21.25 3.58 13.04
C GLY A 529 21.47 4.78 13.97
N ARG A 530 22.60 5.50 13.87
CA ARG A 530 22.92 6.70 14.66
C ARG A 530 23.04 7.93 13.76
N THR A 531 22.43 9.04 14.13
CA THR A 531 22.62 10.31 13.41
C THR A 531 24.04 10.83 13.63
N ILE A 532 24.86 10.85 12.58
CA ILE A 532 26.24 11.37 12.60
C ILE A 532 26.34 12.81 12.12
N LEU A 533 25.34 13.27 11.37
CA LEU A 533 25.21 14.65 10.92
C LEU A 533 23.75 15.07 11.00
N SER A 534 23.49 16.26 11.52
CA SER A 534 22.17 16.89 11.51
C SER A 534 22.34 18.37 11.21
N VAL A 535 21.88 18.78 10.03
CA VAL A 535 21.99 20.15 9.53
C VAL A 535 20.60 20.77 9.48
N PRO A 536 20.33 21.87 10.22
CA PRO A 536 19.11 22.63 10.05
C PRO A 536 18.94 23.06 8.59
N PHE A 537 17.75 22.87 8.01
CA PHE A 537 17.50 23.16 6.60
C PHE A 537 17.83 24.61 6.23
N ARG A 538 17.59 25.57 7.15
CA ARG A 538 17.94 26.98 6.94
C ARG A 538 19.44 27.19 6.65
N ASN A 539 20.31 26.44 7.31
CA ASN A 539 21.76 26.53 7.11
C ASN A 539 22.17 25.91 5.77
N TYR A 540 21.51 24.81 5.38
CA TYR A 540 21.70 24.23 4.06
C TYR A 540 21.21 25.18 2.96
N ALA A 541 20.06 25.84 3.15
CA ALA A 541 19.51 26.78 2.18
C ALA A 541 20.42 27.99 1.90
N GLU A 542 21.24 28.40 2.87
CA GLU A 542 22.23 29.47 2.70
C GLU A 542 23.47 29.04 1.89
N THR A 543 23.89 27.79 2.03
CA THR A 543 25.19 27.31 1.49
C THR A 543 25.05 26.36 0.30
N GLY A 544 23.92 25.68 0.17
CA GLY A 544 23.68 24.58 -0.77
C GLY A 544 24.58 23.36 -0.56
N ARG A 545 25.28 23.26 0.58
CA ARG A 545 26.32 22.25 0.81
C ARG A 545 26.16 21.57 2.16
N LEU A 546 26.40 20.28 2.20
CA LEU A 546 26.56 19.53 3.44
C LEU A 546 28.05 19.47 3.82
N PRO A 547 28.39 19.39 5.11
CA PRO A 547 29.75 19.08 5.55
C PRO A 547 30.26 17.75 4.99
N LEU A 548 31.58 17.61 4.87
CA LEU A 548 32.23 16.33 4.57
C LEU A 548 31.89 15.30 5.66
N LEU A 549 31.67 14.06 5.25
CA LEU A 549 31.36 12.96 6.13
C LEU A 549 32.64 12.24 6.54
N GLU A 550 33.01 12.33 7.82
CA GLU A 550 34.15 11.61 8.38
C GLU A 550 33.69 10.21 8.84
N LEU A 551 33.99 9.18 8.05
CA LEU A 551 33.55 7.81 8.33
C LEU A 551 34.71 6.99 8.89
N LYS A 552 34.57 6.52 10.13
CA LYS A 552 35.66 5.85 10.87
C LYS A 552 35.47 4.34 11.00
N GLU A 553 34.35 3.82 10.53
CA GLU A 553 33.96 2.43 10.70
C GLU A 553 33.21 1.90 9.48
N SER A 554 33.31 0.59 9.27
CA SER A 554 32.47 -0.09 8.28
C SER A 554 30.99 -0.01 8.64
N GLY A 555 30.14 -0.24 7.64
CA GLY A 555 28.71 -0.36 7.82
C GLY A 555 27.95 0.29 6.68
N TRP A 556 26.89 1.01 7.03
CA TRP A 556 26.05 1.70 6.07
C TRP A 556 25.71 3.10 6.57
N PHE A 557 25.47 4.01 5.62
CA PHE A 557 24.87 5.30 5.91
C PHE A 557 23.80 5.69 4.90
N LEU A 558 22.91 6.59 5.28
CA LEU A 558 21.88 7.13 4.39
C LEU A 558 21.60 8.60 4.69
N ILE A 559 20.98 9.28 3.73
CA ILE A 559 20.54 10.68 3.85
C ILE A 559 19.03 10.70 4.05
N ARG A 560 18.57 11.44 5.06
CA ARG A 560 17.15 11.60 5.38
C ARG A 560 16.79 13.07 5.54
N VAL A 561 15.62 13.45 5.07
CA VAL A 561 15.03 14.77 5.34
C VAL A 561 13.65 14.57 5.93
N ARG A 562 13.39 15.21 7.08
CA ARG A 562 12.08 15.19 7.74
C ARG A 562 11.40 16.56 7.66
N VAL A 563 10.11 16.53 7.38
CA VAL A 563 9.23 17.71 7.37
C VAL A 563 8.75 18.04 8.78
N ASP A 564 8.66 19.33 9.09
CA ASP A 564 8.08 19.84 10.31
C ASP A 564 6.55 19.82 10.27
N ASP A 565 5.92 18.66 10.44
CA ASP A 565 4.46 18.60 10.52
C ASP A 565 3.99 17.76 11.71
N PRO A 566 3.42 18.38 12.77
CA PRO A 566 2.98 17.65 13.95
C PRO A 566 1.89 16.61 13.66
N LYS A 567 1.16 16.73 12.55
CA LYS A 567 0.06 15.83 12.19
C LYS A 567 0.49 14.67 11.29
N THR A 568 1.63 14.78 10.62
CA THR A 568 2.01 13.85 9.55
C THR A 568 3.43 13.31 9.75
N TYR A 569 3.88 12.49 8.80
CA TYR A 569 5.24 11.98 8.73
C TYR A 569 5.86 12.26 7.37
N GLY A 570 5.95 13.54 6.99
CA GLY A 570 6.63 13.94 5.76
C GLY A 570 8.12 13.58 5.81
N CYS A 571 8.58 12.73 4.91
CA CYS A 571 9.93 12.19 4.89
C CYS A 571 10.39 11.87 3.47
N VAL A 572 11.67 12.09 3.20
CA VAL A 572 12.39 11.41 2.13
C VAL A 572 13.63 10.77 2.72
N MET A 573 13.94 9.56 2.26
CA MET A 573 15.12 8.83 2.69
C MET A 573 15.76 8.14 1.51
N SER A 574 17.09 8.26 1.39
CA SER A 574 17.84 7.43 0.46
C SER A 574 17.87 5.98 0.92
N ALA A 575 18.04 5.05 -0.03
CA ALA A 575 18.61 3.76 0.28
C ALA A 575 20.03 3.92 0.87
N PRO A 576 20.58 2.86 1.49
CA PRO A 576 21.90 2.94 2.10
C PRO A 576 23.01 3.02 1.05
N TYR A 577 24.04 3.79 1.37
CA TYR A 577 25.40 3.63 0.89
C TYR A 577 26.14 2.70 1.85
N TYR A 578 27.16 2.00 1.37
CA TYR A 578 27.92 1.04 2.16
C TYR A 578 29.38 1.47 2.29
N VAL A 579 29.97 1.13 3.43
CA VAL A 579 31.37 1.41 3.75
C VAL A 579 32.04 0.14 4.22
N GLU A 580 33.16 -0.21 3.60
CA GLU A 580 33.97 -1.38 3.96
C GLU A 580 35.40 -0.95 4.26
N VAL A 581 35.74 -0.90 5.55
CA VAL A 581 37.10 -0.65 6.04
C VAL A 581 37.83 -1.98 6.17
N ALA A 582 39.06 -2.03 5.63
CA ALA A 582 39.91 -3.22 5.59
C ALA A 582 39.21 -4.46 5.00
N GLY A 583 38.31 -4.25 4.03
CA GLY A 583 37.53 -5.31 3.37
C GLY A 583 36.50 -6.00 4.28
N ARG A 584 36.12 -5.39 5.41
CA ARG A 584 35.17 -5.96 6.37
C ARG A 584 33.84 -5.24 6.35
N GLN A 585 32.75 -6.00 6.39
CA GLN A 585 31.41 -5.51 6.70
C GLN A 585 31.20 -5.48 8.20
N LYS A 586 30.51 -4.45 8.70
CA LYS A 586 30.13 -4.36 10.11
C LYS A 586 28.83 -5.12 10.36
N VAL A 587 28.87 -6.04 11.32
CA VAL A 587 27.67 -6.72 11.86
C VAL A 587 27.58 -6.36 13.33
N MET A 588 26.49 -5.72 13.75
CA MET A 588 26.32 -5.29 15.14
C MET A 588 25.68 -6.37 15.99
N ARG A 589 26.30 -6.68 17.13
CA ARG A 589 25.84 -7.72 18.06
C ARG A 589 24.42 -7.48 18.56
N LYS A 590 24.07 -6.23 18.89
CA LYS A 590 22.71 -5.84 19.32
C LYS A 590 21.65 -6.25 18.30
N SER A 591 21.91 -6.03 17.02
CA SER A 591 20.97 -6.33 15.94
C SER A 591 20.88 -7.82 15.62
N ALA A 592 22.01 -8.54 15.69
CA ALA A 592 22.01 -10.00 15.55
C ALA A 592 21.19 -10.67 16.68
N LEU A 593 21.37 -10.21 17.92
CA LEU A 593 20.56 -10.65 19.07
C LEU A 593 19.08 -10.31 18.92
N PHE A 594 18.77 -9.13 18.36
CA PHE A 594 17.39 -8.70 18.12
C PHE A 594 16.63 -9.71 17.25
N PHE A 595 17.16 -10.08 16.08
CA PHE A 595 16.50 -11.06 15.20
C PHE A 595 16.56 -12.49 15.74
N LEU A 596 17.65 -12.89 16.41
CA LEU A 596 17.74 -14.21 17.04
C LEU A 596 16.67 -14.39 18.13
N ASN A 597 16.48 -13.39 18.99
CA ASN A 597 15.48 -13.44 20.06
C ASN A 597 14.06 -13.43 19.50
N TRP A 598 13.82 -12.64 18.44
CA TRP A 598 12.55 -12.66 17.71
C TRP A 598 12.27 -14.07 17.17
N GLN A 599 13.23 -14.66 16.48
CA GLN A 599 13.11 -16.01 15.91
C GLN A 599 12.83 -17.07 16.99
N LYS A 600 13.52 -17.01 18.14
CA LYS A 600 13.28 -17.90 19.29
C LYS A 600 11.85 -17.76 19.82
N LYS A 601 11.40 -16.53 20.08
CA LYS A 601 10.03 -16.29 20.58
C LYS A 601 8.96 -16.76 19.60
N ARG A 602 9.19 -16.59 18.28
CA ARG A 602 8.28 -17.11 17.25
C ARG A 602 8.21 -18.63 17.28
N MET A 603 9.34 -19.32 17.39
CA MET A 603 9.39 -20.78 17.47
C MET A 603 8.67 -21.31 18.72
N GLU A 604 8.89 -20.69 19.89
CA GLU A 604 8.18 -21.02 21.13
C GLU A 604 6.66 -20.84 21.00
N LEU A 605 6.21 -19.77 20.35
CA LEU A 605 4.79 -19.51 20.12
C LEU A 605 4.15 -20.58 19.23
N LEU A 606 4.84 -20.99 18.17
CA LEU A 606 4.37 -22.05 17.27
C LEU A 606 4.30 -23.40 17.98
N GLU A 607 5.28 -23.72 18.82
CA GLU A 607 5.30 -24.94 19.62
C GLU A 607 4.16 -24.99 20.64
N LYS A 608 3.94 -23.90 21.40
CA LYS A 608 2.82 -23.78 22.36
C LYS A 608 1.45 -23.96 21.69
N ARG A 609 1.32 -23.58 20.43
CA ARG A 609 0.08 -23.71 19.64
C ARG A 609 -0.03 -25.05 18.90
N GLY A 610 0.87 -26.01 19.14
CA GLY A 610 0.86 -27.31 18.46
C GLY A 610 1.09 -27.21 16.95
N ALA A 611 1.67 -26.12 16.45
CA ALA A 611 1.84 -25.88 15.01
C ALA A 611 2.83 -26.86 14.35
N PHE A 612 3.57 -27.65 15.15
CA PHE A 612 4.53 -28.65 14.68
C PHE A 612 4.03 -30.10 14.82
N ALA A 613 2.76 -30.32 15.16
CA ALA A 613 2.25 -31.66 15.47
C ALA A 613 2.16 -32.62 14.26
N ASP A 614 1.94 -32.10 13.05
CA ASP A 614 1.78 -32.91 11.84
C ASP A 614 2.97 -32.82 10.86
N LYS A 615 2.90 -33.56 9.75
CA LYS A 615 3.97 -33.61 8.73
C LYS A 615 4.30 -32.24 8.12
N GLU A 616 3.31 -31.37 7.93
CA GLU A 616 3.54 -30.02 7.39
C GLU A 616 4.19 -29.11 8.43
N GLY A 617 3.75 -29.23 9.69
CA GLY A 617 4.33 -28.56 10.84
C GLY A 617 5.79 -28.94 11.05
N GLN A 618 6.15 -30.21 10.85
CA GLN A 618 7.53 -30.66 10.91
C GLN A 618 8.40 -30.08 9.79
N LYS A 619 7.85 -29.82 8.59
CA LYS A 619 8.57 -29.09 7.54
C LYS A 619 8.80 -27.63 7.95
N LEU A 620 7.79 -26.98 8.51
CA LEU A 620 7.89 -25.62 9.02
C LEU A 620 8.92 -25.52 10.15
N ARG A 621 8.93 -26.49 11.08
CA ARG A 621 9.91 -26.58 12.17
C ARG A 621 11.35 -26.55 11.64
N LYS A 622 11.66 -27.34 10.61
CA LYS A 622 12.99 -27.36 9.98
C LYS A 622 13.40 -26.00 9.41
N LEU A 623 12.46 -25.25 8.84
CA LEU A 623 12.72 -23.89 8.36
C LEU A 623 13.04 -22.94 9.52
N HIS A 624 12.32 -23.05 10.64
CA HIS A 624 12.61 -22.25 11.84
C HIS A 624 13.93 -22.64 12.51
N GLU A 625 14.30 -23.92 12.53
CA GLU A 625 15.59 -24.42 13.01
C GLU A 625 16.74 -23.91 12.13
N PHE A 626 16.57 -23.91 10.81
CA PHE A 626 17.51 -23.28 9.87
C PHE A 626 17.70 -21.79 10.18
N ALA A 627 16.60 -21.05 10.35
CA ALA A 627 16.65 -19.63 10.67
C ALA A 627 17.35 -19.35 12.01
N LEU A 628 17.16 -20.19 13.04
CA LEU A 628 17.90 -20.08 14.30
C LEU A 628 19.41 -20.24 14.08
N ALA A 629 19.82 -21.28 13.37
CA ALA A 629 21.23 -21.52 13.06
C ALA A 629 21.84 -20.37 12.24
N TYR A 630 21.08 -19.82 11.28
CA TYR A 630 21.45 -18.64 10.52
C TYR A 630 21.74 -17.43 11.42
N TRP A 631 20.80 -17.07 12.29
CA TRP A 631 20.95 -15.92 13.17
C TRP A 631 22.05 -16.12 14.24
N GLU A 632 22.27 -17.35 14.69
CA GLU A 632 23.42 -17.68 15.53
C GLU A 632 24.76 -17.51 14.80
N GLN A 633 24.81 -17.80 13.50
CA GLN A 633 26.01 -17.56 12.68
C GLN A 633 26.25 -16.06 12.48
N ILE A 634 25.20 -15.27 12.23
CA ILE A 634 25.31 -13.80 12.16
C ILE A 634 25.82 -13.25 13.50
N LEU A 635 25.30 -13.74 14.63
CA LEU A 635 25.77 -13.35 15.96
C LEU A 635 27.26 -13.69 16.20
N LYS A 636 27.74 -14.84 15.71
CA LYS A 636 29.16 -15.22 15.81
C LYS A 636 30.08 -14.29 15.00
N LYS A 637 29.59 -13.70 13.91
CA LYS A 637 30.32 -12.72 13.08
C LYS A 637 30.20 -11.29 13.60
N SER A 638 29.37 -11.06 14.62
CA SER A 638 29.06 -9.72 15.10
C SER A 638 30.10 -9.16 16.06
N GLU A 639 30.22 -7.85 16.04
CA GLU A 639 31.07 -7.04 16.90
C GLU A 639 30.18 -6.06 17.71
N ASP A 640 30.69 -5.54 18.82
CA ASP A 640 29.94 -4.68 19.76
C ASP A 640 29.67 -3.25 19.24
#